data_AF-A0A836CJM8-F1
#
_entry.id   AF-A0A836CJM8-F1
#
_cell.length_a   1.000
_cell.length_b   1.000
_cell.length_c   1.000
_cell.angle_alpha   90.00
_cell.angle_beta   90.00
_cell.angle_gamma   90.00
#
_symmetry.space_group_name_H-M   'P 1'
#
loop_
_entity.id
_entity.type
_entity.pdbx_description
1 polymer ?
#
loop_
_entity_poly.entity_id
_entity_poly.type
_entity_poly.pdbx_seq_one_letter_code
_entity_poly.pdbx_strand_id
1 'polypeptide(L)'
;MPDAAPEEDVSKDASSGDALAAQELPRVADSTRNTYAGATAEFLRYLWCKKPQLLTPEYKAQFQHEAADLVADNAEATAEAVPSVERLRKALPRLRVGGGLGPDPLQWDQLTADDFVTWLLELKDEGRLSKSNMQQKRCAVANLFNDFNQRDVFEKVAKEIMVLQKGLVQQLAAAECSEGGGDARQDKPPLPFDLYQQLALAFLEDSVAENGHCNGPFGHLFFVLTWNLLCRTSKLGCGDILWQHLEWHDDALAVFLPQSKQTARAVEQAGYPDARHVYANPLNPEICPILSLGVFMMCYGVGVGGDGDGRLFTGTKQYDRYTKVLKRVAERRAEQLRQHGLTPDDLGALSSRGGAASYSLSDSTACPSSAAVGLRAGWVPSGVGDADKRYVPAEERYAGRCCAGLPLMSPDFMILHPFFSRYHDDGSARAGVDAMVSDGVARAFGGDVPLRLMPVAQYALASVLYHWDFLARTLPPRHRLFANALLLDAPRRQELQQLTMCVLGNSAHAQREQRVVTGLSAEVMIMGAMRDAARARSEAAALAAAVQRLNSGLEDRVHAAVRTLAEEGLITSTQMTVQTVSSAITQCLKDSGLHALVSHLKSCASVAGSERAAAAVSSDAPAGPVNQATADESPATCVRVPPDWKLPAFKAADAWRAWAVGVDKYGPYRSLQGIPQSEKRSWKRYKGFMAIVEKCITSAQGAAVDWSTMTDSKAQELYAAARGEIEVDGASHKRRHDQLKWNTVLKNYESARAQRNKLARLG
;
A
#
# COMPACT_ATOMS: atom_id res chain seq x y z
N MET A 1 0.93 61.94 30.44
CA MET A 1 1.45 62.59 31.67
C MET A 1 0.48 62.23 32.78
N PRO A 2 0.91 61.65 33.91
CA PRO A 2 2.25 61.21 34.34
C PRO A 2 2.23 59.66 34.58
N ASP A 3 3.18 58.91 35.17
CA ASP A 3 4.36 59.18 36.01
C ASP A 3 5.29 57.94 36.01
N ALA A 4 6.54 58.13 36.46
CA ALA A 4 7.71 57.31 36.22
C ALA A 4 8.11 56.30 37.34
N ALA A 5 8.87 55.26 36.90
CA ALA A 5 9.99 54.53 37.57
C ALA A 5 9.71 53.66 38.84
N PRO A 6 10.61 52.75 39.29
CA PRO A 6 11.99 52.45 38.81
C PRO A 6 12.38 50.95 38.66
N GLU A 7 13.57 50.74 38.07
CA GLU A 7 14.42 49.55 38.16
C GLU A 7 15.02 49.38 39.57
N GLU A 8 15.21 48.14 40.04
CA GLU A 8 16.38 47.76 40.87
C GLU A 8 16.56 46.22 40.99
N ASP A 9 17.62 45.76 40.32
CA ASP A 9 18.67 44.79 40.67
C ASP A 9 18.52 43.83 41.86
N VAL A 10 18.79 42.53 41.62
CA VAL A 10 19.40 41.62 42.61
C VAL A 10 20.48 40.79 41.92
N SER A 11 21.71 41.09 42.28
CA SER A 11 22.95 40.47 41.85
C SER A 11 23.25 39.11 42.52
N LYS A 12 24.07 38.31 41.81
CA LYS A 12 25.02 37.27 42.28
C LYS A 12 24.47 35.91 42.71
N ASP A 13 24.80 34.89 41.90
CA ASP A 13 25.89 33.99 42.25
C ASP A 13 26.58 33.42 41.01
N ALA A 14 27.89 33.65 40.94
CA ALA A 14 28.80 33.07 39.96
C ALA A 14 29.68 32.05 40.68
N SER A 15 29.62 30.78 40.28
CA SER A 15 30.77 29.87 40.39
C SER A 15 30.61 28.62 39.51
N SER A 16 31.67 28.30 38.77
CA SER A 16 31.94 27.08 37.98
C SER A 16 30.97 26.80 36.82
N GLY A 17 31.36 26.70 35.55
CA GLY A 17 32.60 26.21 34.96
C GLY A 17 32.17 25.26 33.83
N ASP A 18 32.69 25.51 32.63
CA ASP A 18 32.74 24.65 31.45
C ASP A 18 31.60 24.59 30.40
N ALA A 19 32.12 24.66 29.16
CA ALA A 19 31.56 24.30 27.87
C ALA A 19 30.48 25.21 27.26
N LEU A 20 30.95 26.26 26.57
CA LEU A 20 30.30 26.78 25.35
C LEU A 20 29.84 25.60 24.49
N ALA A 21 28.53 25.43 24.40
CA ALA A 21 27.89 24.42 23.56
C ALA A 21 28.32 24.65 22.11
N ALA A 22 29.25 23.80 21.64
CA ALA A 22 29.51 23.63 20.22
C ALA A 22 28.18 23.27 19.55
N GLN A 23 27.65 24.17 18.72
CA GLN A 23 26.53 23.88 17.85
C GLN A 23 26.88 22.64 17.02
N GLU A 24 26.27 21.51 17.31
CA GLU A 24 26.45 20.29 16.53
C GLU A 24 26.00 20.55 15.08
N LEU A 25 26.98 20.56 14.16
CA LEU A 25 26.75 20.63 12.73
C LEU A 25 25.83 19.48 12.26
N PRO A 26 24.90 19.71 11.32
CA PRO A 26 24.00 18.68 10.82
C PRO A 26 24.80 17.50 10.23
N ARG A 27 24.71 16.33 10.88
CA ARG A 27 25.48 15.13 10.51
C ARG A 27 25.08 14.61 9.13
N VAL A 28 25.94 14.81 8.13
CA VAL A 28 25.92 14.10 6.84
C VAL A 28 26.22 12.61 7.11
N ALA A 29 25.41 11.71 6.54
CA ALA A 29 25.59 10.26 6.72
C ALA A 29 26.93 9.77 6.16
N ASP A 30 27.56 8.77 6.79
CA ASP A 30 28.91 8.32 6.46
C ASP A 30 29.06 7.81 5.02
N SER A 31 28.02 7.16 4.47
CA SER A 31 28.01 6.77 3.05
C SER A 31 28.06 7.96 2.10
N THR A 32 27.40 9.05 2.46
CA THR A 32 27.40 10.30 1.67
C THR A 32 28.75 11.01 1.82
N ARG A 33 29.33 11.03 3.03
CA ARG A 33 30.69 11.55 3.26
C ARG A 33 31.74 10.84 2.41
N ASN A 34 31.70 9.52 2.32
CA ASN A 34 32.61 8.76 1.46
C ASN A 34 32.46 9.08 -0.02
N THR A 35 31.23 9.40 -0.45
CA THR A 35 30.98 9.78 -1.84
C THR A 35 31.45 11.21 -2.12
N TYR A 36 31.20 12.13 -1.19
CA TYR A 36 31.71 13.50 -1.27
C TYR A 36 33.23 13.55 -1.22
N ALA A 37 33.88 12.77 -0.35
CA ALA A 37 35.34 12.73 -0.25
C ALA A 37 36.04 12.43 -1.60
N GLY A 38 35.46 11.54 -2.43
CA GLY A 38 35.97 11.28 -3.77
C GLY A 38 35.84 12.49 -4.70
N ALA A 39 34.67 13.12 -4.73
CA ALA A 39 34.43 14.32 -5.54
C ALA A 39 35.26 15.53 -5.07
N THR A 40 35.41 15.71 -3.77
CA THR A 40 36.24 16.75 -3.15
C THR A 40 37.72 16.53 -3.50
N ALA A 41 38.21 15.29 -3.44
CA ALA A 41 39.60 14.97 -3.82
C ALA A 41 39.88 15.23 -5.30
N GLU A 42 38.94 14.91 -6.20
CA GLU A 42 39.06 15.26 -7.63
C GLU A 42 39.10 16.78 -7.87
N PHE A 43 38.26 17.53 -7.14
CA PHE A 43 38.25 19.00 -7.23
C PHE A 43 39.56 19.62 -6.74
N LEU A 44 40.06 19.18 -5.58
CA LEU A 44 41.34 19.66 -5.02
C LEU A 44 42.51 19.31 -5.94
N ARG A 45 42.49 18.14 -6.59
CA ARG A 45 43.50 17.78 -7.60
C ARG A 45 43.42 18.69 -8.83
N TYR A 46 42.22 19.00 -9.32
CA TYR A 46 42.05 19.95 -10.43
C TYR A 46 42.66 21.31 -10.08
N LEU A 47 42.35 21.84 -8.89
CA LEU A 47 42.94 23.09 -8.42
C LEU A 47 44.47 23.00 -8.31
N TRP A 48 45.00 21.87 -7.83
CA TRP A 48 46.45 21.66 -7.77
C TRP A 48 47.14 21.74 -9.13
N CYS A 49 46.53 21.15 -10.17
CA CYS A 49 47.09 21.12 -11.51
C CYS A 49 46.91 22.43 -12.28
N LYS A 50 45.75 23.09 -12.12
CA LYS A 50 45.32 24.17 -13.03
C LYS A 50 45.28 25.54 -12.37
N LYS A 51 45.02 25.59 -11.06
CA LYS A 51 44.92 26.83 -10.28
C LYS A 51 45.61 26.69 -8.92
N PRO A 52 46.92 26.38 -8.88
CA PRO A 52 47.63 26.14 -7.63
C PRO A 52 47.59 27.35 -6.69
N GLN A 53 47.43 28.57 -7.21
CA GLN A 53 47.29 29.79 -6.41
C GLN A 53 46.07 29.78 -5.46
N LEU A 54 45.04 28.99 -5.76
CA LEU A 54 43.83 28.88 -4.93
C LEU A 54 44.00 27.93 -3.75
N LEU A 55 45.07 27.13 -3.72
CA LEU A 55 45.42 26.25 -2.61
C LEU A 55 46.36 26.99 -1.66
N THR A 56 46.15 26.86 -0.35
CA THR A 56 47.04 27.50 0.63
C THR A 56 48.43 26.86 0.65
N PRO A 57 49.49 27.64 0.91
CA PRO A 57 50.85 27.11 1.06
C PRO A 57 50.95 26.06 2.17
N GLU A 58 50.23 26.24 3.28
CA GLU A 58 50.23 25.35 4.44
C GLU A 58 49.64 23.97 4.09
N TYR A 59 48.55 23.95 3.32
CA TYR A 59 47.96 22.72 2.82
C TYR A 59 48.90 22.00 1.85
N LYS A 60 49.61 22.73 0.98
CA LYS A 60 50.59 22.14 0.08
C LYS A 60 51.78 21.52 0.82
N ALA A 61 52.28 22.21 1.84
CA ALA A 61 53.40 21.76 2.65
C ALA A 61 53.10 20.43 3.36
N GLN A 62 51.85 20.19 3.78
CA GLN A 62 51.45 18.93 4.42
C GLN A 62 51.73 17.71 3.52
N PHE A 63 51.48 17.81 2.22
CA PHE A 63 51.72 16.71 1.28
C PHE A 63 53.18 16.61 0.82
N GLN A 64 53.96 17.68 0.97
CA GLN A 64 55.39 17.69 0.71
C GLN A 64 56.18 17.05 1.88
N HIS A 65 55.80 17.33 3.12
CA HIS A 65 56.40 16.71 4.31
C HIS A 65 56.05 15.22 4.43
N GLU A 66 54.78 14.82 4.20
CA GLU A 66 54.40 13.39 4.20
C GLU A 66 55.02 12.61 3.02
N ALA A 67 55.39 13.28 1.91
CA ALA A 67 56.15 12.65 0.83
C ALA A 67 57.61 12.40 1.24
N ALA A 68 58.23 13.29 2.02
CA ALA A 68 59.58 13.12 2.53
C ALA A 68 59.69 11.94 3.52
N ASP A 69 58.67 11.71 4.35
CA ASP A 69 58.61 10.57 5.30
C ASP A 69 58.47 9.19 4.60
N LEU A 70 57.90 9.14 3.39
CA LEU A 70 57.77 7.92 2.58
C LEU A 70 58.95 7.67 1.64
N VAL A 71 59.70 8.72 1.28
CA VAL A 71 60.89 8.64 0.39
C VAL A 71 62.11 8.05 1.12
N ALA A 72 62.05 7.89 2.45
CA ALA A 72 63.05 7.15 3.20
C ALA A 72 63.18 5.66 2.78
N ASP A 73 62.19 5.10 2.07
CA ASP A 73 62.16 3.68 1.67
C ASP A 73 62.30 3.42 0.16
N ASN A 74 62.34 4.43 -0.72
CA ASN A 74 62.65 4.22 -2.14
C ASN A 74 63.16 5.49 -2.83
N ALA A 75 64.38 5.41 -3.35
CA ALA A 75 65.07 6.48 -4.05
C ALA A 75 64.62 6.56 -5.51
N GLU A 76 63.68 7.46 -5.80
CA GLU A 76 63.55 8.24 -7.05
C GLU A 76 62.21 8.99 -7.04
N ALA A 77 62.19 10.24 -6.53
CA ALA A 77 61.09 11.15 -6.77
C ALA A 77 61.58 12.61 -6.71
N THR A 78 61.58 13.26 -7.87
CA THR A 78 61.80 14.70 -8.03
C THR A 78 60.71 15.52 -7.35
N ALA A 79 61.10 16.67 -6.81
CA ALA A 79 60.22 17.68 -6.21
C ALA A 79 59.08 18.11 -7.18
N GLU A 80 57.89 18.35 -6.61
CA GLU A 80 56.60 18.67 -7.26
C GLU A 80 55.73 17.51 -7.78
N ALA A 81 55.69 16.37 -7.08
CA ALA A 81 54.73 15.31 -7.39
C ALA A 81 53.28 15.70 -7.00
N VAL A 82 52.43 15.97 -7.99
CA VAL A 82 50.98 16.18 -7.82
C VAL A 82 50.35 14.99 -7.07
N PRO A 83 49.66 15.20 -5.94
CA PRO A 83 49.04 14.12 -5.18
C PRO A 83 48.00 13.33 -6.00
N SER A 84 47.98 12.01 -5.85
CA SER A 84 46.91 11.19 -6.43
C SER A 84 45.56 11.47 -5.74
N VAL A 85 44.45 11.24 -6.45
CA VAL A 85 43.09 11.41 -5.89
C VAL A 85 42.90 10.56 -4.64
N GLU A 86 43.43 9.33 -4.63
CA GLU A 86 43.35 8.42 -3.47
C GLU A 86 44.17 8.94 -2.28
N ARG A 87 45.32 9.58 -2.51
CA ARG A 87 46.11 10.23 -1.44
C ARG A 87 45.34 11.41 -0.84
N LEU A 88 44.81 12.30 -1.68
CA LEU A 88 43.99 13.43 -1.22
C LEU A 88 42.76 12.95 -0.44
N ARG A 89 42.06 11.93 -0.96
CA ARG A 89 40.90 11.32 -0.31
C ARG A 89 41.21 10.76 1.07
N LYS A 90 42.35 10.08 1.25
CA LYS A 90 42.81 9.54 2.55
C LYS A 90 43.27 10.61 3.54
N ALA A 91 43.70 11.77 3.05
CA ALA A 91 44.11 12.91 3.88
C ALA A 91 42.93 13.78 4.34
N LEU A 92 41.80 13.78 3.63
CA LEU A 92 40.60 14.56 4.01
C LEU A 92 40.11 14.31 5.45
N PRO A 93 40.10 13.07 6.00
CA PRO A 93 39.77 12.83 7.40
C PRO A 93 40.83 13.37 8.39
N ARG A 94 42.11 13.47 7.98
CA ARG A 94 43.22 13.94 8.83
C ARG A 94 43.19 15.45 9.06
N LEU A 95 42.48 16.20 8.21
CA LEU A 95 42.17 17.62 8.42
C LEU A 95 41.25 17.86 9.65
N ARG A 96 40.82 16.79 10.34
CA ARG A 96 39.89 16.82 11.48
C ARG A 96 40.45 16.29 12.82
N VAL A 97 41.70 15.85 12.90
CA VAL A 97 42.18 15.17 14.13
C VAL A 97 42.54 16.18 15.22
N GLY A 98 41.79 16.17 16.32
CA GLY A 98 42.23 16.73 17.62
C GLY A 98 41.69 18.09 18.01
N GLY A 99 40.46 18.45 17.65
CA GLY A 99 39.82 19.69 18.16
C GLY A 99 40.39 21.01 17.61
N GLY A 100 41.34 20.95 16.68
CA GLY A 100 41.77 22.06 15.82
C GLY A 100 41.50 21.73 14.35
N LEU A 101 41.07 22.72 13.58
CA LEU A 101 41.01 22.63 12.10
C LEU A 101 42.44 22.40 11.58
N GLY A 102 42.65 21.41 10.71
CA GLY A 102 43.87 21.32 9.92
C GLY A 102 44.07 22.56 9.02
N PRO A 103 45.22 22.72 8.35
CA PRO A 103 45.46 23.88 7.49
C PRO A 103 44.37 23.98 6.43
N ASP A 104 43.82 25.19 6.25
CA ASP A 104 42.75 25.45 5.30
C ASP A 104 43.18 25.03 3.90
N PRO A 105 42.46 24.17 3.18
CA PRO A 105 42.88 23.69 1.87
C PRO A 105 42.80 24.75 0.78
N LEU A 106 42.00 25.79 0.98
CA LEU A 106 41.63 26.76 -0.04
C LEU A 106 41.75 28.19 0.45
N GLN A 107 42.12 29.09 -0.46
CA GLN A 107 41.91 30.53 -0.28
C GLN A 107 40.43 30.83 -0.58
N TRP A 108 39.57 30.68 0.43
CA TRP A 108 38.11 30.63 0.30
C TRP A 108 37.50 31.82 -0.46
N ASP A 109 37.99 33.04 -0.22
CA ASP A 109 37.47 34.27 -0.83
C ASP A 109 37.86 34.45 -2.30
N GLN A 110 38.85 33.70 -2.79
CA GLN A 110 39.31 33.78 -4.18
C GLN A 110 38.65 32.76 -5.11
N LEU A 111 37.90 31.80 -4.54
CA LEU A 111 37.19 30.82 -5.35
C LEU A 111 35.95 31.45 -6.00
N THR A 112 35.91 31.44 -7.32
CA THR A 112 34.79 31.96 -8.10
C THR A 112 33.88 30.84 -8.60
N ALA A 113 32.67 31.19 -9.04
CA ALA A 113 31.75 30.23 -9.65
C ALA A 113 32.32 29.67 -10.97
N ASP A 114 33.08 30.47 -11.70
CA ASP A 114 33.74 30.08 -12.95
C ASP A 114 34.79 28.98 -12.74
N ASP A 115 35.52 28.99 -11.63
CA ASP A 115 36.48 27.94 -11.29
C ASP A 115 35.81 26.57 -11.20
N PHE A 116 34.62 26.56 -10.59
CA PHE A 116 33.81 25.36 -10.43
C PHE A 116 33.18 24.90 -11.74
N VAL A 117 32.65 25.82 -12.55
CA VAL A 117 32.02 25.48 -13.84
C VAL A 117 33.07 25.02 -14.86
N THR A 118 34.26 25.62 -14.87
CA THR A 118 35.38 25.21 -15.72
C THR A 118 35.80 23.77 -15.40
N TRP A 119 35.89 23.43 -14.12
CA TRP A 119 36.14 22.05 -13.69
C TRP A 119 35.06 21.07 -14.17
N LEU A 120 33.78 21.46 -14.11
CA LEU A 120 32.69 20.63 -14.62
C LEU A 120 32.76 20.48 -16.15
N LEU A 121 33.14 21.52 -16.88
CA LEU A 121 33.31 21.44 -18.34
C LEU A 121 34.44 20.47 -18.71
N GLU A 122 35.60 20.53 -18.03
CA GLU A 122 36.70 19.59 -18.28
C GLU A 122 36.28 18.14 -17.97
N LEU A 123 35.60 17.91 -16.84
CA LEU A 123 35.08 16.58 -16.51
C LEU A 123 34.07 16.06 -17.55
N LYS A 124 33.35 16.96 -18.21
CA LYS A 124 32.44 16.60 -19.31
C LYS A 124 33.21 16.25 -20.57
N ASP A 125 34.21 17.03 -20.94
CA ASP A 125 35.04 16.78 -22.13
C ASP A 125 35.80 15.45 -22.01
N GLU A 126 36.16 15.06 -20.78
CA GLU A 126 36.70 13.73 -20.46
C GLU A 126 35.65 12.59 -20.47
N GLY A 127 34.37 12.88 -20.69
CA GLY A 127 33.27 11.91 -20.67
C GLY A 127 32.89 11.42 -19.25
N ARG A 128 33.35 12.09 -18.20
CA ARG A 128 33.24 11.64 -16.80
C ARG A 128 32.09 12.30 -16.03
N LEU A 129 31.27 13.13 -16.69
CA LEU A 129 30.24 13.93 -16.04
C LEU A 129 28.85 13.73 -16.67
N SER A 130 27.92 13.24 -15.85
CA SER A 130 26.48 13.21 -16.16
C SER A 130 25.72 14.34 -15.44
N LYS A 131 24.50 14.65 -15.89
CA LYS A 131 23.62 15.67 -15.27
C LYS A 131 23.43 15.44 -13.76
N SER A 132 23.22 14.20 -13.33
CA SER A 132 23.06 13.84 -11.90
C SER A 132 24.38 13.92 -11.12
N ASN A 133 25.51 13.60 -11.76
CA ASN A 133 26.84 13.71 -11.18
C ASN A 133 27.21 15.19 -10.90
N MET A 134 26.83 16.14 -11.76
CA MET A 134 27.07 17.58 -11.52
C MET A 134 26.51 18.06 -10.18
N GLN A 135 25.28 17.68 -9.85
CA GLN A 135 24.64 18.06 -8.59
C GLN A 135 25.39 17.46 -7.39
N GLN A 136 25.85 16.22 -7.52
CA GLN A 136 26.65 15.55 -6.50
C GLN A 136 28.00 16.23 -6.29
N LYS A 137 28.70 16.62 -7.37
CA LYS A 137 29.95 17.38 -7.29
C LYS A 137 29.74 18.73 -6.58
N ARG A 138 28.64 19.45 -6.88
CA ARG A 138 28.30 20.69 -6.17
C ARG A 138 28.07 20.45 -4.68
N CYS A 139 27.30 19.42 -4.32
CA CYS A 139 27.06 19.10 -2.91
C CYS A 139 28.35 18.70 -2.19
N ALA A 140 29.30 18.05 -2.86
CA ALA A 140 30.60 17.71 -2.29
C ALA A 140 31.46 18.95 -2.02
N VAL A 141 31.48 19.92 -2.94
CA VAL A 141 32.15 21.22 -2.72
C VAL A 141 31.45 22.00 -1.61
N ALA A 142 30.11 22.09 -1.62
CA ALA A 142 29.36 22.72 -0.53
C ALA A 142 29.66 22.08 0.83
N ASN A 143 29.82 20.75 0.87
CA ASN A 143 30.21 20.03 2.08
C ASN A 143 31.64 20.38 2.52
N LEU A 144 32.58 20.57 1.59
CA LEU A 144 33.93 21.04 1.91
C LEU A 144 33.88 22.40 2.61
N PHE A 145 33.12 23.37 2.09
CA PHE A 145 32.97 24.68 2.74
C PHE A 145 32.33 24.57 4.12
N ASN A 146 31.31 23.72 4.27
CA ASN A 146 30.68 23.48 5.57
C ASN A 146 31.66 22.83 6.57
N ASP A 147 32.52 21.93 6.10
CA ASP A 147 33.50 21.23 6.95
C ASP A 147 34.57 22.17 7.54
N PHE A 148 34.83 23.30 6.88
CA PHE A 148 35.77 24.34 7.31
C PHE A 148 35.07 25.59 7.88
N ASN A 149 33.76 25.51 8.19
CA ASN A 149 32.95 26.63 8.68
C ASN A 149 32.91 27.87 7.75
N GLN A 150 33.14 27.69 6.45
CA GLN A 150 33.12 28.76 5.44
C GLN A 150 31.78 28.88 4.72
N ARG A 151 30.68 28.60 5.42
CA ARG A 151 29.33 28.56 4.82
C ARG A 151 28.91 29.89 4.20
N ASP A 152 29.20 31.00 4.89
CA ASP A 152 28.82 32.34 4.43
C ASP A 152 29.58 32.73 3.15
N VAL A 153 30.81 32.25 3.00
CA VAL A 153 31.61 32.44 1.77
C VAL A 153 31.01 31.62 0.63
N PHE A 154 30.64 30.36 0.89
CA PHE A 154 29.97 29.53 -0.11
C PHE A 154 28.62 30.12 -0.54
N GLU A 155 27.81 30.66 0.37
CA GLU A 155 26.49 31.22 0.02
C GLU A 155 26.58 32.40 -0.97
N LYS A 156 27.67 33.18 -0.94
CA LYS A 156 27.92 34.25 -1.93
C LYS A 156 28.11 33.69 -3.33
N VAL A 157 28.84 32.60 -3.47
CA VAL A 157 29.19 31.97 -4.76
C VAL A 157 28.16 30.93 -5.22
N ALA A 158 27.41 30.34 -4.28
CA ALA A 158 26.49 29.22 -4.52
C ALA A 158 25.34 29.57 -5.46
N LYS A 159 24.82 30.81 -5.38
CA LYS A 159 23.75 31.28 -6.28
C LYS A 159 24.24 31.32 -7.72
N GLU A 160 25.44 31.83 -7.93
CA GLU A 160 26.07 31.95 -9.24
C GLU A 160 26.42 30.56 -9.80
N ILE A 161 27.00 29.68 -8.99
CA ILE A 161 27.21 28.26 -9.35
C ILE A 161 25.90 27.60 -9.76
N MET A 162 24.80 27.84 -9.04
CA MET A 162 23.51 27.24 -9.36
C MET A 162 22.94 27.76 -10.67
N VAL A 163 23.07 29.05 -10.97
CA VAL A 163 22.63 29.66 -12.23
C VAL A 163 23.47 29.12 -13.39
N LEU A 164 24.79 29.13 -13.27
CA LEU A 164 25.70 28.63 -14.31
C LEU A 164 25.53 27.14 -14.55
N GLN A 165 25.38 26.34 -13.49
CA GLN A 165 25.10 24.91 -13.61
C GLN A 165 23.75 24.66 -14.30
N LYS A 166 22.71 25.46 -13.99
CA LYS A 166 21.42 25.36 -14.68
C LYS A 166 21.54 25.74 -16.16
N GLY A 167 22.25 26.82 -16.46
CA GLY A 167 22.52 27.25 -17.84
C GLY A 167 23.29 26.20 -18.63
N LEU A 168 24.33 25.62 -18.02
CA LEU A 168 25.09 24.51 -18.59
C LEU A 168 24.19 23.31 -18.87
N VAL A 169 23.41 22.84 -17.90
CA VAL A 169 22.46 21.72 -18.10
C VAL A 169 21.48 22.00 -19.24
N GLN A 170 20.98 23.23 -19.36
CA GLN A 170 20.08 23.64 -20.44
C GLN A 170 20.77 23.66 -21.80
N GLN A 171 21.99 24.22 -21.89
CA GLN A 171 22.78 24.22 -23.12
C GLN A 171 23.15 22.81 -23.57
N LEU A 172 23.50 21.94 -22.63
CA LEU A 172 23.79 20.54 -22.91
C LEU A 172 22.56 19.80 -23.42
N ALA A 173 21.41 19.99 -22.78
CA ALA A 173 20.16 19.43 -23.25
C ALA A 173 19.78 19.97 -24.64
N ALA A 174 20.02 21.26 -24.93
CA ALA A 174 19.76 21.84 -26.23
C ALA A 174 20.70 21.27 -27.31
N ALA A 175 21.98 21.11 -27.01
CA ALA A 175 22.97 20.50 -27.91
C ALA A 175 22.60 19.04 -28.23
N GLU A 176 22.31 18.24 -27.21
CA GLU A 176 21.87 16.84 -27.33
C GLU A 176 20.60 16.70 -28.20
N CYS A 177 19.64 17.63 -28.05
CA CYS A 177 18.42 17.68 -28.87
C CYS A 177 18.70 18.10 -30.32
N SER A 178 19.65 19.02 -30.55
CA SER A 178 19.97 19.52 -31.89
C SER A 178 20.81 18.55 -32.73
N GLU A 179 21.61 17.70 -32.08
CA GLU A 179 22.46 16.69 -32.74
C GLU A 179 21.72 15.39 -33.05
N GLY A 180 20.43 15.29 -32.72
CA GLY A 180 19.58 14.12 -33.02
C GLY A 180 19.94 12.84 -32.25
N GLY A 181 20.94 12.88 -31.37
CA GLY A 181 21.44 11.73 -30.59
C GLY A 181 20.98 11.70 -29.12
N GLY A 182 20.40 12.78 -28.60
CA GLY A 182 19.91 12.83 -27.23
C GLY A 182 18.53 12.21 -27.07
N ASP A 183 18.39 11.18 -26.22
CA ASP A 183 17.07 10.79 -25.73
C ASP A 183 16.49 11.97 -24.92
N ALA A 184 15.39 12.55 -25.40
CA ALA A 184 14.70 13.65 -24.71
C ALA A 184 14.18 13.22 -23.33
N ARG A 185 14.14 11.91 -23.04
CA ARG A 185 13.71 11.34 -21.76
C ARG A 185 14.87 11.38 -20.77
N GLN A 186 14.75 12.22 -19.74
CA GLN A 186 15.74 12.30 -18.65
C GLN A 186 15.77 11.06 -17.75
N ASP A 187 14.69 10.29 -17.73
CA ASP A 187 14.51 9.10 -16.90
C ASP A 187 14.28 7.87 -17.77
N LYS A 188 14.73 6.70 -17.27
CA LYS A 188 14.42 5.41 -17.91
C LYS A 188 12.89 5.25 -18.02
N PRO A 189 12.37 4.81 -19.18
CA PRO A 189 10.94 4.79 -19.44
C PRO A 189 10.21 3.89 -18.41
N PRO A 190 8.97 4.25 -18.04
CA PRO A 190 8.13 3.38 -17.21
C PRO A 190 7.88 2.08 -17.97
N LEU A 191 7.99 0.95 -17.25
CA LEU A 191 7.82 -0.36 -17.86
C LEU A 191 6.33 -0.59 -18.21
N PRO A 192 5.99 -0.85 -19.48
CA PRO A 192 4.64 -1.26 -19.87
C PRO A 192 4.19 -2.54 -19.16
N PHE A 193 2.89 -2.68 -18.89
CA PHE A 193 2.36 -3.79 -18.08
C PHE A 193 2.49 -5.16 -18.75
N ASP A 194 2.25 -5.22 -20.05
CA ASP A 194 2.44 -6.43 -20.86
C ASP A 194 3.91 -6.89 -20.89
N LEU A 195 4.84 -5.93 -21.03
CA LEU A 195 6.27 -6.21 -20.93
C LEU A 195 6.68 -6.62 -19.50
N TYR A 196 6.05 -6.07 -18.47
CA TYR A 196 6.23 -6.52 -17.08
C TYR A 196 5.83 -8.00 -16.92
N GLN A 197 4.69 -8.43 -17.45
CA GLN A 197 4.26 -9.84 -17.43
C GLN A 197 5.28 -10.75 -18.12
N GLN A 198 5.72 -10.37 -19.33
CA GLN A 198 6.67 -11.16 -20.11
C GLN A 198 8.05 -11.26 -19.43
N LEU A 199 8.54 -10.15 -18.86
CA LEU A 199 9.81 -10.16 -18.12
C LEU A 199 9.68 -10.98 -16.84
N ALA A 200 8.57 -10.87 -16.10
CA ALA A 200 8.35 -11.66 -14.89
C ALA A 200 8.35 -13.17 -15.20
N LEU A 201 7.71 -13.59 -16.29
CA LEU A 201 7.79 -14.96 -16.79
C LEU A 201 9.24 -15.37 -17.09
N ALA A 202 10.00 -14.52 -17.77
CA ALA A 202 11.40 -14.79 -18.11
C ALA A 202 12.33 -14.88 -16.87
N PHE A 203 12.05 -14.10 -15.81
CA PHE A 203 12.72 -14.22 -14.52
C PHE A 203 12.38 -15.55 -13.85
N LEU A 204 11.11 -15.98 -13.90
CA LEU A 204 10.62 -17.22 -13.31
C LEU A 204 11.22 -18.46 -14.01
N GLU A 205 11.38 -18.41 -15.33
CA GLU A 205 12.03 -19.47 -16.14
C GLU A 205 13.55 -19.56 -15.92
N ASP A 206 14.17 -18.54 -15.33
CA ASP A 206 15.62 -18.43 -15.24
C ASP A 206 16.24 -19.48 -14.30
N SER A 207 16.71 -20.58 -14.88
CA SER A 207 17.33 -21.69 -14.14
C SER A 207 18.86 -21.64 -14.13
N VAL A 208 19.47 -20.54 -14.60
CA VAL A 208 20.93 -20.42 -14.66
C VAL A 208 21.52 -20.41 -13.25
N ALA A 209 22.36 -21.41 -12.97
CA ALA A 209 23.13 -21.49 -11.74
C ALA A 209 24.48 -20.79 -11.92
N GLU A 210 24.71 -19.73 -11.15
CA GLU A 210 26.02 -19.07 -11.03
C GLU A 210 26.64 -19.49 -9.69
N ASN A 211 27.85 -20.04 -9.71
CA ASN A 211 28.56 -20.52 -8.51
C ASN A 211 27.73 -21.50 -7.65
N GLY A 212 26.94 -22.38 -8.28
CA GLY A 212 26.07 -23.33 -7.58
C GLY A 212 24.78 -22.73 -7.01
N HIS A 213 24.47 -21.46 -7.30
CA HIS A 213 23.23 -20.80 -6.88
C HIS A 213 22.39 -20.39 -8.08
N CYS A 214 21.21 -20.99 -8.23
CA CYS A 214 20.18 -20.49 -9.15
C CYS A 214 19.67 -19.14 -8.62
N ASN A 215 19.75 -18.08 -9.43
CA ASN A 215 19.35 -16.72 -9.05
C ASN A 215 17.98 -16.30 -9.63
N GLY A 216 17.35 -17.13 -10.46
CA GLY A 216 16.05 -16.82 -11.09
C GLY A 216 14.92 -16.59 -10.09
N PRO A 217 14.61 -17.55 -9.18
CA PRO A 217 13.56 -17.37 -8.17
C PRO A 217 13.79 -16.13 -7.29
N PHE A 218 15.05 -15.80 -6.98
CA PHE A 218 15.40 -14.54 -6.32
C PHE A 218 15.05 -13.33 -7.19
N GLY A 219 15.50 -13.30 -8.45
CA GLY A 219 15.25 -12.20 -9.38
C GLY A 219 13.76 -11.98 -9.64
N HIS A 220 12.99 -13.06 -9.77
CA HIS A 220 11.54 -13.04 -9.94
C HIS A 220 10.84 -12.39 -8.74
N LEU A 221 11.09 -12.90 -7.53
CA LEU A 221 10.48 -12.31 -6.32
C LEU A 221 10.87 -10.86 -6.13
N PHE A 222 12.14 -10.54 -6.34
CA PHE A 222 12.63 -9.16 -6.21
C PHE A 222 11.97 -8.23 -7.23
N PHE A 223 11.81 -8.67 -8.48
CA PHE A 223 11.16 -7.91 -9.55
C PHE A 223 9.68 -7.66 -9.24
N VAL A 224 8.95 -8.73 -8.91
CA VAL A 224 7.51 -8.69 -8.62
C VAL A 224 7.21 -7.90 -7.34
N LEU A 225 8.00 -8.04 -6.28
CA LEU A 225 7.84 -7.23 -5.06
C LEU A 225 8.20 -5.76 -5.30
N THR A 226 9.22 -5.45 -6.10
CA THR A 226 9.55 -4.05 -6.42
C THR A 226 8.40 -3.37 -7.16
N TRP A 227 7.76 -4.09 -8.10
CA TRP A 227 6.54 -3.64 -8.77
C TRP A 227 5.40 -3.44 -7.78
N ASN A 228 5.06 -4.48 -7.01
CA ASN A 228 3.91 -4.45 -6.10
C ASN A 228 4.06 -3.41 -4.99
N LEU A 229 5.25 -3.26 -4.41
CA LEU A 229 5.49 -2.34 -3.29
C LEU A 229 5.77 -0.91 -3.75
N LEU A 230 6.05 -0.66 -5.03
CA LEU A 230 6.56 0.62 -5.55
C LEU A 230 7.77 1.15 -4.74
N CYS A 231 8.56 0.23 -4.18
CA CYS A 231 9.68 0.58 -3.31
C CYS A 231 10.98 0.76 -4.10
N ARG A 232 11.99 1.34 -3.47
CA ARG A 232 13.34 1.39 -4.04
C ARG A 232 13.97 0.00 -3.97
N THR A 233 14.92 -0.27 -4.85
CA THR A 233 15.66 -1.54 -4.85
C THR A 233 16.87 -1.55 -3.91
N SER A 234 17.29 -0.38 -3.44
CA SER A 234 18.41 -0.18 -2.51
C SER A 234 17.93 0.12 -1.08
N LYS A 235 18.78 0.76 -0.25
CA LYS A 235 18.56 0.95 1.19
C LYS A 235 17.14 1.39 1.55
N LEU A 236 16.56 0.79 2.59
CA LEU A 236 15.17 1.02 3.05
C LEU A 236 14.13 0.64 1.97
N GLY A 237 14.44 -0.37 1.18
CA GLY A 237 13.65 -0.83 0.04
C GLY A 237 13.55 -2.35 -0.03
N CYS A 238 13.34 -2.90 -1.23
CA CYS A 238 13.12 -4.34 -1.44
C CYS A 238 14.27 -5.20 -0.88
N GLY A 239 15.53 -4.77 -1.07
CA GLY A 239 16.70 -5.51 -0.61
C GLY A 239 16.93 -5.58 0.92
N ASP A 240 16.20 -4.78 1.70
CA ASP A 240 16.30 -4.72 3.17
C ASP A 240 15.05 -5.30 3.87
N ILE A 241 14.18 -6.00 3.14
CA ILE A 241 13.02 -6.66 3.74
C ILE A 241 13.52 -7.79 4.67
N LEU A 242 13.04 -7.79 5.90
CA LEU A 242 13.26 -8.85 6.89
C LEU A 242 12.02 -9.73 6.97
N TRP A 243 12.19 -10.98 7.39
CA TRP A 243 11.06 -11.88 7.61
C TRP A 243 10.05 -11.29 8.61
N GLN A 244 10.52 -10.61 9.65
CA GLN A 244 9.68 -9.93 10.64
C GLN A 244 8.83 -8.77 10.08
N HIS A 245 9.13 -8.30 8.86
CA HIS A 245 8.34 -7.25 8.21
C HIS A 245 7.12 -7.80 7.47
N LEU A 246 6.96 -9.12 7.42
CA LEU A 246 5.88 -9.77 6.69
C LEU A 246 4.80 -10.23 7.67
N GLU A 247 3.57 -9.78 7.44
CA GLU A 247 2.39 -10.25 8.16
C GLU A 247 1.25 -10.52 7.19
N TRP A 248 0.31 -11.35 7.58
CA TRP A 248 -0.91 -11.57 6.80
C TRP A 248 -2.07 -10.80 7.42
N HIS A 249 -2.68 -9.88 6.67
CA HIS A 249 -3.82 -9.09 7.09
C HIS A 249 -5.00 -9.37 6.17
N ASP A 250 -6.10 -9.88 6.72
CA ASP A 250 -7.32 -10.22 5.96
C ASP A 250 -7.01 -11.14 4.75
N ASP A 251 -6.94 -10.57 3.55
CA ASP A 251 -6.69 -11.24 2.27
C ASP A 251 -5.37 -10.87 1.59
N ALA A 252 -4.48 -10.12 2.27
CA ALA A 252 -3.25 -9.59 1.70
C ALA A 252 -2.02 -9.84 2.58
N LEU A 253 -0.86 -9.87 1.93
CA LEU A 253 0.45 -9.80 2.59
C LEU A 253 0.75 -8.33 2.92
N ALA A 254 0.76 -7.99 4.20
CA ALA A 254 1.18 -6.70 4.71
C ALA A 254 2.71 -6.67 4.86
N VAL A 255 3.36 -5.72 4.16
CA VAL A 255 4.81 -5.53 4.20
C VAL A 255 5.15 -4.20 4.87
N PHE A 256 5.83 -4.27 6.02
CA PHE A 256 6.28 -3.12 6.78
C PHE A 256 7.68 -2.69 6.34
N LEU A 257 7.79 -1.63 5.56
CA LEU A 257 9.10 -1.13 5.13
C LEU A 257 9.69 -0.16 6.16
N PRO A 258 10.99 -0.27 6.50
CA PRO A 258 11.64 0.66 7.41
C PRO A 258 11.57 2.09 6.87
N GLN A 259 11.23 3.04 7.75
CA GLN A 259 10.87 4.40 7.34
C GLN A 259 12.08 5.17 6.80
N SER A 260 11.89 5.84 5.65
CA SER A 260 12.78 6.93 5.26
C SER A 260 12.43 8.21 6.04
N LYS A 261 13.38 9.15 6.21
CA LYS A 261 13.11 10.48 6.82
C LYS A 261 11.91 11.21 6.20
N GLN A 262 11.59 10.90 4.94
CA GLN A 262 10.48 11.48 4.18
C GLN A 262 9.13 10.83 4.54
N THR A 263 9.13 9.56 4.92
CA THR A 263 7.94 8.79 5.33
C THR A 263 7.61 9.00 6.81
N ALA A 264 8.62 9.25 7.65
CA ALA A 264 8.44 9.50 9.09
C ALA A 264 7.50 10.70 9.38
N ARG A 265 7.61 11.80 8.60
CA ARG A 265 6.71 12.96 8.72
C ARG A 265 5.26 12.67 8.34
N ALA A 266 5.04 11.80 7.35
CA ALA A 266 3.69 11.40 6.93
C ALA A 266 3.04 10.47 7.97
N VAL A 267 3.83 9.60 8.61
CA VAL A 267 3.36 8.63 9.62
C VAL A 267 3.06 9.30 10.98
N GLU A 268 3.89 10.25 11.41
CA GLU A 268 3.66 11.02 12.65
C GLU A 268 2.29 11.74 12.63
N GLN A 269 1.81 12.10 11.45
CA GLN A 269 0.50 12.73 11.25
C GLN A 269 -0.66 11.73 11.05
N ALA A 270 -0.39 10.47 10.73
CA ALA A 270 -1.39 9.46 10.36
C ALA A 270 -1.72 8.45 11.47
N GLY A 271 -0.85 8.25 12.46
CA GLY A 271 -1.14 7.45 13.66
C GLY A 271 -1.22 5.92 13.47
N TYR A 272 -0.83 5.37 12.31
CA TYR A 272 -0.77 3.92 12.03
C TYR A 272 0.51 3.56 11.25
N PRO A 273 1.17 2.41 11.51
CA PRO A 273 2.30 1.96 10.71
C PRO A 273 1.86 1.65 9.27
N ASP A 274 2.43 2.37 8.31
CA ASP A 274 2.11 2.32 6.87
C ASP A 274 2.59 1.00 6.25
N ALA A 275 1.77 -0.06 6.41
CA ALA A 275 1.97 -1.34 5.75
C ALA A 275 1.57 -1.24 4.28
N ARG A 276 2.39 -1.81 3.40
CA ARG A 276 2.03 -1.97 1.99
C ARG A 276 1.41 -3.34 1.80
N HIS A 277 0.12 -3.38 1.48
CA HIS A 277 -0.63 -4.60 1.21
C HIS A 277 -0.33 -5.08 -0.21
N VAL A 278 0.01 -6.37 -0.32
CA VAL A 278 0.35 -7.08 -1.55
C VAL A 278 -0.62 -8.23 -1.72
N TYR A 279 -1.29 -8.29 -2.87
CA TYR A 279 -2.36 -9.25 -3.15
C TYR A 279 -1.89 -10.33 -4.11
N ALA A 280 -2.41 -11.55 -3.95
CA ALA A 280 -2.20 -12.60 -4.95
C ALA A 280 -2.90 -12.25 -6.26
N ASN A 281 -2.32 -12.65 -7.38
CA ASN A 281 -2.96 -12.63 -8.69
C ASN A 281 -3.08 -14.05 -9.26
N PRO A 282 -4.09 -14.82 -8.86
CA PRO A 282 -4.27 -16.19 -9.34
C PRO A 282 -4.68 -16.26 -10.82
N LEU A 283 -5.07 -15.15 -11.44
CA LEU A 283 -5.41 -15.09 -12.86
C LEU A 283 -4.17 -14.98 -13.75
N ASN A 284 -3.09 -14.42 -13.20
CA ASN A 284 -1.82 -14.21 -13.89
C ASN A 284 -0.66 -14.72 -13.01
N PRO A 285 -0.32 -16.01 -13.10
CA PRO A 285 0.66 -16.62 -12.21
C PRO A 285 2.07 -16.02 -12.38
N GLU A 286 2.45 -15.58 -13.58
CA GLU A 286 3.78 -15.02 -13.84
C GLU A 286 4.08 -13.73 -13.06
N ILE A 287 3.06 -12.93 -12.71
CA ILE A 287 3.22 -11.72 -11.88
C ILE A 287 2.69 -11.88 -10.45
N CYS A 288 2.19 -13.05 -10.07
CA CYS A 288 1.58 -13.27 -8.76
C CYS A 288 2.62 -13.18 -7.63
N PRO A 289 2.57 -12.17 -6.75
CA PRO A 289 3.58 -11.98 -5.72
C PRO A 289 3.58 -13.09 -4.66
N ILE A 290 2.41 -13.66 -4.34
CA ILE A 290 2.30 -14.74 -3.35
C ILE A 290 2.83 -16.06 -3.92
N LEU A 291 2.58 -16.34 -5.21
CA LEU A 291 3.19 -17.47 -5.90
C LEU A 291 4.71 -17.32 -5.96
N SER A 292 5.19 -16.14 -6.35
CA SER A 292 6.61 -15.81 -6.43
C SER A 292 7.30 -16.01 -5.07
N LEU A 293 6.64 -15.58 -3.98
CA LEU A 293 7.14 -15.77 -2.62
C LEU A 293 7.22 -17.27 -2.26
N GLY A 294 6.19 -18.05 -2.59
CA GLY A 294 6.19 -19.50 -2.37
C GLY A 294 7.30 -20.21 -3.15
N VAL A 295 7.47 -19.91 -4.44
CA VAL A 295 8.55 -20.46 -5.26
C VAL A 295 9.93 -20.12 -4.68
N PHE A 296 10.12 -18.87 -4.24
CA PHE A 296 11.35 -18.45 -3.58
C PHE A 296 11.60 -19.23 -2.28
N MET A 297 10.61 -19.30 -1.38
CA MET A 297 10.72 -20.03 -0.12
C MET A 297 11.00 -21.53 -0.33
N MET A 298 10.41 -22.16 -1.35
CA MET A 298 10.69 -23.58 -1.67
C MET A 298 12.09 -23.82 -2.23
N CYS A 299 12.68 -22.80 -2.88
CA CYS A 299 14.02 -22.87 -3.42
C CYS A 299 15.10 -22.59 -2.36
N TYR A 300 14.89 -21.60 -1.49
CA TYR A 300 15.91 -21.12 -0.55
C TYR A 300 15.64 -21.44 0.93
N GLY A 301 14.45 -21.94 1.26
CA GLY A 301 13.99 -22.16 2.63
C GLY A 301 13.59 -20.87 3.34
N VAL A 302 13.10 -21.01 4.58
CA VAL A 302 12.79 -19.90 5.49
C VAL A 302 13.92 -19.78 6.51
N GLY A 303 14.84 -18.85 6.27
CA GLY A 303 16.05 -18.64 7.09
C GLY A 303 15.79 -17.95 8.43
N VAL A 304 14.80 -18.39 9.20
CA VAL A 304 14.48 -17.83 10.52
C VAL A 304 14.95 -18.81 11.61
N GLY A 305 16.26 -18.89 11.84
CA GLY A 305 16.78 -19.77 12.91
C GLY A 305 18.23 -20.28 12.81
N GLY A 306 19.00 -19.88 11.80
CA GLY A 306 20.47 -20.10 11.76
C GLY A 306 21.22 -18.76 11.74
N ASP A 307 22.55 -18.77 11.56
CA ASP A 307 23.49 -17.62 11.42
C ASP A 307 23.09 -16.53 10.38
N GLY A 308 21.89 -16.56 9.81
CA GLY A 308 21.32 -15.56 8.92
C GLY A 308 20.82 -14.31 9.68
N ASP A 309 20.97 -13.15 9.06
CA ASP A 309 20.64 -11.83 9.62
C ASP A 309 19.13 -11.48 9.60
N GLY A 310 18.26 -12.49 9.49
CA GLY A 310 16.80 -12.34 9.45
C GLY A 310 16.24 -11.71 8.15
N ARG A 311 17.08 -11.49 7.13
CA ARG A 311 16.64 -10.95 5.83
C ARG A 311 15.85 -11.96 5.00
N LEU A 312 14.83 -11.45 4.31
CA LEU A 312 14.12 -12.17 3.24
C LEU A 312 15.10 -12.58 2.13
N PHE A 313 15.99 -11.67 1.74
CA PHE A 313 17.04 -11.91 0.76
C PHE A 313 18.39 -12.02 1.45
N THR A 314 18.91 -13.24 1.57
CA THR A 314 20.19 -13.53 2.24
C THR A 314 21.39 -12.94 1.49
N GLY A 315 22.41 -12.53 2.25
CA GLY A 315 23.67 -12.01 1.72
C GLY A 315 23.72 -10.49 1.61
N THR A 316 24.83 -9.97 1.08
CA THR A 316 25.05 -8.53 0.91
C THR A 316 24.96 -8.13 -0.57
N LYS A 317 24.73 -6.84 -0.85
CA LYS A 317 24.68 -6.27 -2.22
C LYS A 317 23.53 -6.81 -3.11
N GLN A 318 22.32 -6.91 -2.55
CA GLN A 318 21.14 -7.39 -3.30
C GLN A 318 20.84 -6.58 -4.57
N TYR A 319 21.11 -5.27 -4.56
CA TYR A 319 20.97 -4.42 -5.74
C TYR A 319 21.85 -4.88 -6.91
N ASP A 320 23.13 -5.18 -6.65
CA ASP A 320 24.07 -5.63 -7.68
C ASP A 320 23.66 -7.02 -8.19
N ARG A 321 23.24 -7.91 -7.27
CA ARG A 321 22.73 -9.23 -7.61
C ARG A 321 21.52 -9.14 -8.53
N TYR A 322 20.52 -8.33 -8.16
CA TYR A 322 19.31 -8.13 -8.95
C TYR A 322 19.61 -7.51 -10.31
N THR A 323 20.47 -6.48 -10.37
CA THR A 323 20.82 -5.80 -11.63
C THR A 323 21.51 -6.73 -12.62
N LYS A 324 22.37 -7.66 -12.13
CA LYS A 324 22.96 -8.71 -12.97
C LYS A 324 21.91 -9.65 -13.56
N VAL A 325 20.95 -10.11 -12.75
CA VAL A 325 19.85 -10.96 -13.24
C VAL A 325 18.99 -10.20 -14.25
N LEU A 326 18.63 -8.95 -13.96
CA LEU A 326 17.85 -8.08 -14.84
C LEU A 326 18.51 -7.91 -16.20
N LYS A 327 19.81 -7.60 -16.23
CA LYS A 327 20.57 -7.46 -17.48
C LYS A 327 20.54 -8.75 -18.31
N ARG A 328 20.81 -9.89 -17.67
CA ARG A 328 20.78 -11.21 -18.32
C ARG A 328 19.39 -11.58 -18.86
N VAL A 329 18.32 -11.25 -18.14
CA VAL A 329 16.93 -11.49 -18.58
C VAL A 329 16.57 -10.54 -19.73
N ALA A 330 16.93 -9.26 -19.62
CA ALA A 330 16.70 -8.26 -20.66
C ALA A 330 17.41 -8.63 -21.99
N GLU A 331 18.66 -9.10 -21.92
CA GLU A 331 19.42 -9.57 -23.08
C GLU A 331 18.76 -10.79 -23.75
N ARG A 332 18.27 -11.74 -22.96
CA ARG A 332 17.52 -12.91 -23.47
C ARG A 332 16.19 -12.54 -24.12
N ARG A 333 15.57 -11.43 -23.70
CA ARG A 333 14.31 -10.93 -24.23
C ARG A 333 14.49 -9.68 -25.10
N ALA A 334 15.69 -9.49 -25.68
CA ALA A 334 16.01 -8.29 -26.45
C ALA A 334 15.10 -8.09 -27.67
N GLU A 335 14.63 -9.16 -28.31
CA GLU A 335 13.69 -9.05 -29.43
C GLU A 335 12.32 -8.53 -29.00
N GLN A 336 11.79 -9.03 -27.87
CA GLN A 336 10.54 -8.51 -27.30
C GLN A 336 10.69 -7.05 -26.89
N LEU A 337 11.84 -6.67 -26.29
CA LEU A 337 12.11 -5.27 -25.97
C LEU A 337 12.09 -4.38 -27.22
N ARG A 338 12.66 -4.84 -28.34
CA ARG A 338 12.62 -4.09 -29.61
C ARG A 338 11.21 -3.89 -30.14
N GLN A 339 10.29 -4.83 -29.93
CA GLN A 339 8.87 -4.67 -30.31
C GLN A 339 8.21 -3.51 -29.56
N HIS A 340 8.69 -3.20 -28.35
CA HIS A 340 8.27 -2.03 -27.57
C HIS A 340 9.13 -0.78 -27.81
N GLY A 341 10.06 -0.82 -28.78
CA GLY A 341 10.99 0.27 -29.05
C GLY A 341 12.03 0.48 -27.93
N LEU A 342 12.36 -0.58 -27.18
CA LEU A 342 13.31 -0.56 -26.06
C LEU A 342 14.52 -1.45 -26.35
N THR A 343 15.64 -1.10 -25.74
CA THR A 343 16.86 -1.89 -25.67
C THR A 343 17.08 -2.42 -24.24
N PRO A 344 17.91 -3.46 -24.04
CA PRO A 344 18.24 -3.94 -22.70
C PRO A 344 18.80 -2.85 -21.77
N ASP A 345 19.50 -1.85 -22.32
CA ASP A 345 20.10 -0.76 -21.54
C ASP A 345 19.06 0.27 -21.04
N ASP A 346 17.91 0.35 -21.71
CA ASP A 346 16.79 1.21 -21.31
C ASP A 346 16.08 0.69 -20.04
N LEU A 347 16.23 -0.61 -19.73
CA LEU A 347 15.69 -1.18 -18.50
C LEU A 347 16.59 -0.87 -17.31
N GLY A 348 15.99 -0.37 -16.24
CA GLY A 348 16.67 -0.07 -15.00
C GLY A 348 16.01 -0.70 -13.80
N ALA A 349 16.74 -0.76 -12.70
CA ALA A 349 16.24 -1.29 -11.45
C ALA A 349 14.99 -0.56 -10.90
N LEU A 350 14.71 0.66 -11.37
CA LEU A 350 13.54 1.46 -10.98
C LEU A 350 12.45 1.55 -12.07
N SER A 351 12.66 0.98 -13.27
CA SER A 351 11.66 1.02 -14.35
C SER A 351 10.35 0.36 -13.95
N SER A 352 10.40 -0.69 -13.12
CA SER A 352 9.24 -1.35 -12.53
C SER A 352 8.43 -0.44 -11.60
N ARG A 353 9.09 0.45 -10.84
CA ARG A 353 8.41 1.40 -9.95
C ARG A 353 7.67 2.49 -10.72
N GLY A 354 8.28 3.01 -11.79
CA GLY A 354 7.62 3.93 -12.72
C GLY A 354 6.43 3.28 -13.43
N GLY A 355 6.65 2.07 -13.96
CA GLY A 355 5.61 1.27 -14.61
C GLY A 355 4.41 0.98 -13.70
N ALA A 356 4.66 0.51 -12.47
CA ALA A 356 3.60 0.20 -11.50
C ALA A 356 2.77 1.43 -11.10
N ALA A 357 3.43 2.58 -10.93
CA ALA A 357 2.74 3.84 -10.63
C ALA A 357 1.86 4.30 -11.79
N SER A 358 2.41 4.27 -13.02
CA SER A 358 1.66 4.60 -14.23
C SER A 358 0.47 3.67 -14.44
N TYR A 359 0.68 2.35 -14.29
CA TYR A 359 -0.37 1.33 -14.45
C TYR A 359 -1.48 1.48 -13.41
N SER A 360 -1.12 1.77 -12.15
CA SER A 360 -2.12 1.96 -11.10
C SER A 360 -2.99 3.20 -11.34
N LEU A 361 -2.46 4.21 -12.03
CA LEU A 361 -3.17 5.45 -12.37
C LEU A 361 -3.80 5.41 -13.77
N SER A 362 -3.59 4.34 -14.53
CA SER A 362 -4.18 4.15 -15.86
C SER A 362 -5.46 3.32 -15.80
N ASP A 363 -6.15 3.25 -16.94
CA ASP A 363 -7.18 2.26 -17.25
C ASP A 363 -8.51 2.32 -16.50
N SER A 364 -8.76 3.32 -15.63
CA SER A 364 -10.10 3.55 -15.09
C SER A 364 -10.36 4.97 -14.56
N THR A 365 -11.63 5.39 -14.64
CA THR A 365 -12.16 6.59 -13.96
C THR A 365 -12.20 6.44 -12.43
N ALA A 366 -12.07 5.21 -11.93
CA ALA A 366 -12.03 4.89 -10.51
C ALA A 366 -10.64 4.42 -10.05
N CYS A 367 -9.55 4.78 -10.74
CA CYS A 367 -8.20 4.45 -10.28
C CYS A 367 -7.90 4.98 -8.86
N PRO A 368 -6.96 4.37 -8.11
CA PRO A 368 -6.49 4.90 -6.84
C PRO A 368 -6.03 6.36 -6.96
N SER A 369 -6.14 7.11 -5.87
CA SER A 369 -5.71 8.50 -5.87
C SER A 369 -4.21 8.62 -6.14
N SER A 370 -3.80 9.67 -6.86
CA SER A 370 -2.37 9.97 -7.06
C SER A 370 -1.63 10.20 -5.73
N ALA A 371 -2.36 10.62 -4.69
CA ALA A 371 -1.86 10.71 -3.33
C ALA A 371 -1.54 9.32 -2.75
N ALA A 372 -2.45 8.35 -2.84
CA ALA A 372 -2.23 6.99 -2.37
C ALA A 372 -1.07 6.30 -3.10
N VAL A 373 -1.01 6.42 -4.43
CA VAL A 373 0.09 5.87 -5.23
C VAL A 373 1.42 6.57 -4.90
N GLY A 374 1.40 7.90 -4.71
CA GLY A 374 2.58 8.67 -4.30
C GLY A 374 3.10 8.28 -2.91
N LEU A 375 2.20 8.12 -1.93
CA LEU A 375 2.52 7.65 -0.58
C LEU A 375 3.10 6.23 -0.62
N ARG A 376 2.46 5.32 -1.34
CA ARG A 376 2.97 3.96 -1.58
C ARG A 376 4.33 3.98 -2.25
N ALA A 377 4.56 4.86 -3.21
CA ALA A 377 5.86 5.01 -3.83
C ALA A 377 6.90 5.65 -2.88
N GLY A 378 6.49 6.33 -1.81
CA GLY A 378 7.37 7.16 -0.99
C GLY A 378 7.83 8.43 -1.73
N TRP A 379 7.00 8.97 -2.61
CA TRP A 379 7.18 10.28 -3.23
C TRP A 379 6.64 11.37 -2.31
N VAL A 380 7.39 12.46 -2.16
CA VAL A 380 6.96 13.60 -1.35
C VAL A 380 5.89 14.37 -2.14
N PRO A 381 4.72 14.65 -1.55
CA PRO A 381 3.77 15.60 -2.12
C PRO A 381 4.45 16.98 -2.23
N SER A 382 4.86 17.37 -3.43
CA SER A 382 5.54 18.64 -3.67
C SER A 382 4.53 19.79 -3.75
N GLY A 383 4.25 20.47 -2.63
CA GLY A 383 3.45 21.70 -2.63
C GLY A 383 2.97 22.14 -1.24
N VAL A 384 2.79 23.45 -1.04
CA VAL A 384 2.27 24.05 0.21
C VAL A 384 0.82 23.64 0.50
N GLY A 385 0.05 23.20 -0.51
CA GLY A 385 -1.31 22.67 -0.37
C GLY A 385 -1.39 21.14 -0.20
N ASP A 386 -0.26 20.44 -0.18
CA ASP A 386 -0.17 18.98 -0.27
C ASP A 386 0.21 18.32 1.08
N ALA A 387 0.41 19.15 2.12
CA ALA A 387 0.71 18.74 3.50
C ALA A 387 -0.46 18.02 4.21
N ASP A 388 -1.68 18.08 3.66
CA ASP A 388 -2.89 17.45 4.23
C ASP A 388 -3.22 16.06 3.65
N LYS A 389 -2.38 15.54 2.73
CA LYS A 389 -2.55 14.20 2.14
C LYS A 389 -2.20 13.11 3.17
N ARG A 390 -3.22 12.64 3.87
CA ARG A 390 -3.11 11.58 4.88
C ARG A 390 -3.18 10.19 4.26
N TYR A 391 -2.50 9.24 4.89
CA TYR A 391 -2.66 7.82 4.62
C TYR A 391 -4.11 7.40 4.84
N VAL A 392 -4.69 6.69 3.87
CA VAL A 392 -6.04 6.12 3.94
C VAL A 392 -5.93 4.61 3.69
N PRO A 393 -6.15 3.74 4.70
CA PRO A 393 -5.97 2.30 4.56
C PRO A 393 -6.77 1.67 3.40
N ALA A 394 -8.00 2.15 3.16
CA ALA A 394 -8.83 1.65 2.07
C ALA A 394 -8.25 1.97 0.69
N GLU A 395 -7.68 3.17 0.51
CA GLU A 395 -7.07 3.56 -0.77
C GLU A 395 -5.73 2.84 -0.99
N GLU A 396 -4.95 2.62 0.07
CA GLU A 396 -3.71 1.86 -0.05
C GLU A 396 -3.98 0.39 -0.43
N ARG A 397 -4.97 -0.24 0.20
CA ARG A 397 -5.41 -1.61 -0.12
C ARG A 397 -5.91 -1.72 -1.55
N TYR A 398 -6.68 -0.74 -2.01
CA TYR A 398 -7.12 -0.66 -3.39
C TYR A 398 -5.95 -0.49 -4.37
N ALA A 399 -4.99 0.40 -4.06
CA ALA A 399 -3.77 0.53 -4.83
C ALA A 399 -2.96 -0.77 -4.87
N GLY A 400 -2.91 -1.51 -3.76
CA GLY A 400 -2.29 -2.83 -3.68
C GLY A 400 -2.90 -3.84 -4.65
N ARG A 401 -4.24 -3.89 -4.77
CA ARG A 401 -4.92 -4.75 -5.75
C ARG A 401 -4.63 -4.35 -7.20
N CYS A 402 -4.60 -3.04 -7.50
CA CYS A 402 -4.21 -2.55 -8.82
C CYS A 402 -2.77 -2.93 -9.15
N CYS A 403 -1.83 -2.75 -8.21
CA CYS A 403 -0.43 -3.11 -8.38
C CYS A 403 -0.22 -4.62 -8.61
N ALA A 404 -1.06 -5.46 -8.02
CA ALA A 404 -1.04 -6.90 -8.24
C ALA A 404 -1.49 -7.30 -9.66
N GLY A 405 -2.02 -6.38 -10.46
CA GLY A 405 -2.47 -6.63 -11.82
C GLY A 405 -3.85 -7.30 -11.89
N LEU A 406 -4.68 -7.13 -10.86
CA LEU A 406 -6.05 -7.65 -10.88
C LEU A 406 -6.92 -6.86 -11.87
N PRO A 407 -7.87 -7.51 -12.58
CA PRO A 407 -8.61 -6.91 -13.67
C PRO A 407 -9.66 -5.92 -13.16
N LEU A 408 -9.35 -4.62 -13.22
CA LEU A 408 -10.17 -3.57 -12.60
C LEU A 408 -11.62 -3.49 -13.11
N MET A 409 -11.84 -3.84 -14.38
CA MET A 409 -13.15 -3.85 -15.03
C MET A 409 -13.83 -5.22 -15.01
N SER A 410 -13.51 -6.06 -14.02
CA SER A 410 -14.09 -7.40 -13.85
C SER A 410 -14.48 -7.66 -12.39
N PRO A 411 -15.55 -8.43 -12.12
CA PRO A 411 -15.82 -8.98 -10.79
C PRO A 411 -14.65 -9.82 -10.23
N ASP A 412 -13.79 -10.34 -11.11
CA ASP A 412 -12.60 -11.09 -10.70
C ASP A 412 -11.55 -10.20 -10.00
N PHE A 413 -11.72 -8.87 -9.98
CA PHE A 413 -10.97 -8.00 -9.08
C PHE A 413 -11.16 -8.35 -7.60
N MET A 414 -12.26 -9.03 -7.25
CA MET A 414 -12.58 -9.50 -5.90
C MET A 414 -11.98 -10.88 -5.58
N ILE A 415 -11.19 -11.46 -6.48
CA ILE A 415 -10.60 -12.77 -6.27
C ILE A 415 -9.70 -12.76 -5.03
N LEU A 416 -9.80 -13.85 -4.25
CA LEU A 416 -8.97 -14.09 -3.08
C LEU A 416 -7.68 -14.82 -3.49
N HIS A 417 -6.71 -14.79 -2.60
CA HIS A 417 -5.53 -15.63 -2.71
C HIS A 417 -5.92 -17.13 -2.65
N PRO A 418 -5.16 -18.03 -3.28
CA PRO A 418 -5.38 -19.46 -3.09
C PRO A 418 -5.21 -19.87 -1.62
N PHE A 419 -6.09 -20.73 -1.12
CA PHE A 419 -6.05 -21.24 0.25
C PHE A 419 -6.48 -22.72 0.30
N PHE A 420 -6.20 -23.38 1.43
CA PHE A 420 -6.67 -24.74 1.70
C PHE A 420 -8.08 -24.72 2.29
N SER A 421 -9.02 -25.41 1.64
CA SER A 421 -10.39 -25.50 2.15
C SER A 421 -10.50 -26.48 3.31
N ARG A 422 -11.09 -25.99 4.40
CA ARG A 422 -11.36 -26.77 5.62
C ARG A 422 -12.72 -27.44 5.61
N TYR A 423 -13.54 -27.18 4.59
CA TYR A 423 -14.91 -27.68 4.51
C TYR A 423 -15.13 -28.48 3.23
N HIS A 424 -16.02 -29.46 3.30
CA HIS A 424 -16.58 -30.11 2.11
C HIS A 424 -17.66 -29.23 1.47
N ASP A 425 -18.08 -29.59 0.26
CA ASP A 425 -19.13 -28.86 -0.47
C ASP A 425 -20.48 -28.87 0.25
N ASP A 426 -20.74 -29.91 1.06
CA ASP A 426 -21.91 -30.04 1.92
C ASP A 426 -21.84 -29.22 3.23
N GLY A 427 -20.71 -28.53 3.46
CA GLY A 427 -20.47 -27.71 4.65
C GLY A 427 -19.91 -28.46 5.85
N SER A 428 -19.68 -29.76 5.77
CA SER A 428 -19.03 -30.52 6.84
C SER A 428 -17.54 -30.18 6.96
N ALA A 429 -17.02 -30.12 8.19
CA ALA A 429 -15.62 -29.82 8.45
C ALA A 429 -14.73 -31.04 8.13
N ARG A 430 -13.59 -30.79 7.47
CA ARG A 430 -12.58 -31.80 7.16
C ARG A 430 -11.66 -32.00 8.37
N ALA A 431 -11.64 -33.21 8.92
CA ALA A 431 -10.74 -33.54 10.02
C ALA A 431 -9.28 -33.60 9.56
N GLY A 432 -8.36 -33.05 10.36
CA GLY A 432 -6.91 -33.20 10.15
C GLY A 432 -6.26 -32.27 9.12
N VAL A 433 -7.02 -31.42 8.42
CA VAL A 433 -6.49 -30.52 7.38
C VAL A 433 -5.39 -29.61 7.91
N ASP A 434 -5.57 -28.97 9.07
CA ASP A 434 -4.56 -28.05 9.60
C ASP A 434 -3.22 -28.77 9.91
N ALA A 435 -3.27 -30.02 10.39
CA ALA A 435 -2.07 -30.83 10.63
C ALA A 435 -1.39 -31.22 9.32
N MET A 436 -2.16 -31.62 8.29
CA MET A 436 -1.63 -31.93 6.97
C MET A 436 -0.97 -30.71 6.30
N VAL A 437 -1.62 -29.54 6.40
CA VAL A 437 -1.07 -28.29 5.89
C VAL A 437 0.21 -27.92 6.65
N SER A 438 0.24 -28.10 7.96
CA SER A 438 1.44 -27.85 8.77
C SER A 438 2.62 -28.75 8.38
N ASP A 439 2.39 -30.06 8.19
CA ASP A 439 3.38 -31.01 7.67
C ASP A 439 3.85 -30.60 6.26
N GLY A 440 2.91 -30.22 5.38
CA GLY A 440 3.21 -29.73 4.05
C GLY A 440 4.10 -28.49 4.05
N VAL A 441 3.81 -27.51 4.91
CA VAL A 441 4.60 -26.28 5.08
C VAL A 441 6.03 -26.62 5.55
N ALA A 442 6.17 -27.49 6.56
CA ALA A 442 7.48 -27.90 7.06
C ALA A 442 8.33 -28.59 5.98
N ARG A 443 7.71 -29.49 5.19
CA ARG A 443 8.36 -30.18 4.05
C ARG A 443 8.71 -29.23 2.91
N ALA A 444 7.86 -28.25 2.63
CA ALA A 444 8.05 -27.31 1.53
C ALA A 444 9.16 -26.30 1.80
N PHE A 445 9.29 -25.82 3.05
CA PHE A 445 10.18 -24.69 3.35
C PHE A 445 11.38 -25.03 4.24
N GLY A 446 11.51 -26.29 4.66
CA GLY A 446 12.77 -26.82 5.20
C GLY A 446 13.13 -26.36 6.61
N GLY A 447 12.18 -26.34 7.55
CA GLY A 447 12.42 -26.02 8.96
C GLY A 447 11.15 -25.56 9.70
N ASP A 448 11.31 -25.20 10.97
CA ASP A 448 10.24 -24.61 11.78
C ASP A 448 9.97 -23.17 11.33
N VAL A 449 8.91 -22.97 10.56
CA VAL A 449 8.42 -21.63 10.22
C VAL A 449 7.91 -20.96 11.51
N PRO A 450 8.36 -19.75 11.86
CA PRO A 450 7.87 -19.03 13.03
C PRO A 450 6.35 -18.87 12.98
N LEU A 451 5.69 -18.98 14.14
CA LEU A 451 4.22 -18.88 14.24
C LEU A 451 3.65 -17.63 13.56
N ARG A 452 4.33 -16.47 13.65
CA ARG A 452 3.92 -15.23 12.98
C ARG A 452 3.85 -15.36 11.46
N LEU A 453 4.75 -16.14 10.87
CA LEU A 453 4.86 -16.34 9.42
C LEU A 453 4.04 -17.53 8.94
N MET A 454 3.47 -18.33 9.84
CA MET A 454 2.71 -19.51 9.46
C MET A 454 1.57 -19.20 8.48
N PRO A 455 0.75 -18.13 8.66
CA PRO A 455 -0.26 -17.77 7.67
C PRO A 455 0.35 -17.46 6.30
N VAL A 456 1.43 -16.67 6.26
CA VAL A 456 2.14 -16.34 5.01
C VAL A 456 2.62 -17.61 4.30
N ALA A 457 3.22 -18.53 5.06
CA ALA A 457 3.71 -19.79 4.54
C ALA A 457 2.59 -20.70 4.02
N GLN A 458 1.45 -20.77 4.72
CA GLN A 458 0.28 -21.53 4.27
C GLN A 458 -0.26 -21.01 2.95
N TYR A 459 -0.43 -19.70 2.79
CA TYR A 459 -0.94 -19.11 1.53
C TYR A 459 0.09 -19.16 0.40
N ALA A 460 1.38 -19.00 0.71
CA ALA A 460 2.45 -19.19 -0.26
C ALA A 460 2.46 -20.62 -0.80
N LEU A 461 2.32 -21.63 0.08
CA LEU A 461 2.23 -23.03 -0.31
C LEU A 461 0.95 -23.31 -1.12
N ALA A 462 -0.20 -22.83 -0.64
CA ALA A 462 -1.47 -22.98 -1.35
C ALA A 462 -1.39 -22.38 -2.76
N SER A 463 -0.74 -21.22 -2.90
CA SER A 463 -0.53 -20.57 -4.21
C SER A 463 0.35 -21.43 -5.13
N VAL A 464 1.44 -22.01 -4.64
CA VAL A 464 2.29 -22.91 -5.44
C VAL A 464 1.51 -24.14 -5.92
N LEU A 465 0.77 -24.80 -5.03
CA LEU A 465 0.02 -26.01 -5.36
C LEU A 465 -1.15 -25.72 -6.32
N TYR A 466 -1.86 -24.62 -6.11
CA TYR A 466 -2.93 -24.17 -7.02
C TYR A 466 -2.39 -23.89 -8.44
N HIS A 467 -1.16 -23.38 -8.55
CA HIS A 467 -0.50 -23.09 -9.82
C HIS A 467 0.44 -24.20 -10.32
N TRP A 468 0.38 -25.41 -9.75
CA TRP A 468 1.31 -26.49 -10.08
C TRP A 468 1.33 -26.82 -11.58
N ASP A 469 0.17 -26.92 -12.24
CA ASP A 469 0.09 -27.25 -13.67
C ASP A 469 0.71 -26.17 -14.57
N PHE A 470 0.67 -24.91 -14.14
CA PHE A 470 1.39 -23.83 -14.81
C PHE A 470 2.89 -23.99 -14.61
N LEU A 471 3.35 -24.15 -13.36
CA LEU A 471 4.77 -24.28 -13.03
C LEU A 471 5.41 -25.49 -13.72
N ALA A 472 4.74 -26.64 -13.71
CA ALA A 472 5.22 -27.88 -14.31
C ALA A 472 5.36 -27.81 -15.84
N ARG A 473 4.50 -27.03 -16.52
CA ARG A 473 4.56 -26.84 -17.98
C ARG A 473 5.55 -25.76 -18.40
N THR A 474 5.68 -24.70 -17.60
CA THR A 474 6.46 -23.51 -17.96
C THR A 474 7.92 -23.63 -17.55
N LEU A 475 8.20 -24.17 -16.37
CA LEU A 475 9.56 -24.17 -15.82
C LEU A 475 10.43 -25.28 -16.44
N PRO A 476 11.72 -25.02 -16.66
CA PRO A 476 12.63 -26.04 -17.19
C PRO A 476 12.82 -27.19 -16.19
N PRO A 477 13.01 -28.45 -16.63
CA PRO A 477 13.13 -29.61 -15.73
C PRO A 477 14.25 -29.51 -14.68
N ARG A 478 15.30 -28.73 -14.97
CA ARG A 478 16.44 -28.47 -14.07
C ARG A 478 16.18 -27.32 -13.08
N HIS A 479 14.99 -26.74 -13.09
CA HIS A 479 14.64 -25.65 -12.20
C HIS A 479 14.68 -26.10 -10.74
N ARG A 480 15.29 -25.28 -9.86
CA ARG A 480 15.54 -25.63 -8.45
C ARG A 480 14.26 -25.98 -7.67
N LEU A 481 13.13 -25.42 -8.07
CA LEU A 481 11.82 -25.74 -7.50
C LEU A 481 11.54 -27.24 -7.50
N PHE A 482 11.87 -27.96 -8.57
CA PHE A 482 11.57 -29.38 -8.71
C PHE A 482 12.45 -30.29 -7.84
N ALA A 483 13.49 -29.75 -7.19
CA ALA A 483 14.27 -30.47 -6.19
C ALA A 483 13.66 -30.40 -4.78
N ASN A 484 12.53 -29.71 -4.61
CA ASN A 484 11.88 -29.56 -3.31
C ASN A 484 11.26 -30.87 -2.81
N ALA A 485 11.45 -31.18 -1.52
CA ALA A 485 11.02 -32.44 -0.92
C ALA A 485 9.51 -32.70 -1.05
N LEU A 486 8.67 -31.67 -0.85
CA LEU A 486 7.22 -31.82 -0.98
C LEU A 486 6.80 -32.10 -2.43
N LEU A 487 7.47 -31.49 -3.42
CA LEU A 487 7.11 -31.65 -4.83
C LEU A 487 7.53 -32.99 -5.42
N LEU A 488 8.59 -33.59 -4.86
CA LEU A 488 9.04 -34.95 -5.17
C LEU A 488 8.09 -36.02 -4.59
N ASP A 489 7.44 -35.73 -3.46
CA ASP A 489 6.41 -36.58 -2.86
C ASP A 489 5.06 -36.40 -3.58
N ALA A 490 4.94 -37.03 -4.74
CA ALA A 490 3.76 -36.89 -5.60
C ALA A 490 2.42 -37.21 -4.89
N PRO A 491 2.30 -38.28 -4.06
CA PRO A 491 1.08 -38.55 -3.31
C PRO A 491 0.71 -37.41 -2.36
N ARG A 492 1.65 -36.95 -1.52
CA ARG A 492 1.37 -35.86 -0.56
C ARG A 492 1.06 -34.55 -1.28
N ARG A 493 1.78 -34.23 -2.36
CA ARG A 493 1.52 -33.05 -3.19
C ARG A 493 0.10 -33.08 -3.76
N GLN A 494 -0.34 -34.20 -4.33
CA GLN A 494 -1.67 -34.33 -4.93
C GLN A 494 -2.77 -34.21 -3.88
N GLU A 495 -2.59 -34.82 -2.71
CA GLU A 495 -3.52 -34.72 -1.58
C GLU A 495 -3.72 -33.26 -1.16
N LEU A 496 -2.62 -32.51 -0.96
CA LEU A 496 -2.69 -31.09 -0.62
C LEU A 496 -3.24 -30.22 -1.76
N GLN A 497 -2.90 -30.55 -3.01
CA GLN A 497 -3.40 -29.84 -4.20
C GLN A 497 -4.93 -29.93 -4.30
N GLN A 498 -5.53 -31.09 -4.01
CA GLN A 498 -6.99 -31.27 -3.98
C GLN A 498 -7.69 -30.44 -2.90
N LEU A 499 -6.97 -30.04 -1.85
CA LEU A 499 -7.48 -29.15 -0.81
C LEU A 499 -7.41 -27.67 -1.23
N THR A 500 -6.58 -27.31 -2.22
CA THR A 500 -6.44 -25.92 -2.64
C THR A 500 -7.62 -25.44 -3.46
N MET A 501 -8.06 -24.22 -3.18
CA MET A 501 -9.08 -23.52 -3.97
C MET A 501 -8.81 -22.03 -4.04
N CYS A 502 -9.47 -21.38 -4.99
CA CYS A 502 -9.45 -19.95 -5.20
C CYS A 502 -10.86 -19.50 -5.57
N VAL A 503 -11.41 -18.51 -4.87
CA VAL A 503 -12.79 -18.07 -5.02
C VAL A 503 -12.89 -16.55 -4.99
N LEU A 504 -14.03 -16.02 -5.47
CA LEU A 504 -14.35 -14.60 -5.30
C LEU A 504 -14.76 -14.31 -3.85
N GLY A 505 -14.42 -13.11 -3.36
CA GLY A 505 -14.71 -12.69 -1.99
C GLY A 505 -16.19 -12.64 -1.61
N ASN A 506 -17.09 -12.49 -2.58
CA ASN A 506 -18.55 -12.54 -2.39
C ASN A 506 -19.15 -13.96 -2.47
N SER A 507 -18.33 -14.99 -2.69
CA SER A 507 -18.83 -16.37 -2.82
C SER A 507 -19.25 -16.97 -1.47
N ALA A 508 -20.21 -17.90 -1.51
CA ALA A 508 -20.61 -18.67 -0.33
C ALA A 508 -19.45 -19.48 0.30
N HIS A 509 -18.46 -19.89 -0.50
CA HIS A 509 -17.26 -20.54 0.02
C HIS A 509 -16.37 -19.56 0.80
N ALA A 510 -16.18 -18.34 0.30
CA ALA A 510 -15.43 -17.30 1.01
C ALA A 510 -16.08 -16.98 2.37
N GLN A 511 -17.41 -16.88 2.41
CA GLN A 511 -18.16 -16.65 3.65
C GLN A 511 -18.02 -17.81 4.64
N ARG A 512 -18.14 -19.06 4.18
CA ARG A 512 -17.95 -20.26 5.01
C ARG A 512 -16.56 -20.33 5.63
N GLU A 513 -15.55 -19.97 4.85
CA GLU A 513 -14.14 -19.91 5.27
C GLU A 513 -13.79 -18.62 6.02
N GLN A 514 -14.80 -17.77 6.32
CA GLN A 514 -14.66 -16.49 7.02
C GLN A 514 -13.61 -15.56 6.40
N ARG A 515 -13.54 -15.53 5.07
CA ARG A 515 -12.58 -14.73 4.30
C ARG A 515 -13.15 -13.34 4.04
N VAL A 516 -12.39 -12.32 4.42
CA VAL A 516 -12.74 -10.91 4.18
C VAL A 516 -11.98 -10.42 2.95
N VAL A 517 -12.71 -9.85 1.99
CA VAL A 517 -12.12 -9.20 0.83
C VAL A 517 -11.93 -7.70 1.12
N THR A 518 -10.74 -7.17 0.83
CA THR A 518 -10.39 -5.76 1.12
C THR A 518 -9.99 -5.00 -0.14
N GLY A 519 -9.91 -3.65 -0.07
CA GLY A 519 -9.41 -2.83 -1.17
C GLY A 519 -10.31 -2.81 -2.41
N LEU A 520 -11.63 -2.84 -2.24
CA LEU A 520 -12.58 -2.81 -3.35
C LEU A 520 -13.15 -1.41 -3.59
N SER A 521 -13.36 -1.05 -4.87
CA SER A 521 -14.13 0.13 -5.24
C SER A 521 -15.63 -0.17 -5.22
N ALA A 522 -16.45 0.87 -5.12
CA ALA A 522 -17.91 0.72 -5.20
C ALA A 522 -18.35 0.08 -6.52
N GLU A 523 -17.68 0.42 -7.63
CA GLU A 523 -17.96 -0.13 -8.96
C GLU A 523 -17.74 -1.64 -9.00
N VAL A 524 -16.64 -2.13 -8.44
CA VAL A 524 -16.34 -3.58 -8.38
C VAL A 524 -17.39 -4.31 -7.55
N MET A 525 -17.83 -3.75 -6.42
CA MET A 525 -18.89 -4.35 -5.60
C MET A 525 -20.22 -4.44 -6.37
N ILE A 526 -20.57 -3.39 -7.13
CA ILE A 526 -21.77 -3.38 -7.97
C ILE A 526 -21.64 -4.44 -9.08
N MET A 527 -20.50 -4.53 -9.76
CA MET A 527 -20.26 -5.54 -10.79
C MET A 527 -20.39 -6.97 -10.24
N GLY A 528 -19.86 -7.22 -9.04
CA GLY A 528 -20.03 -8.49 -8.34
C GLY A 528 -21.50 -8.82 -8.07
N ALA A 529 -22.25 -7.89 -7.49
CA ALA A 529 -23.68 -8.06 -7.23
C ALA A 529 -24.51 -8.28 -8.51
N MET A 530 -24.17 -7.59 -9.60
CA MET A 530 -24.82 -7.79 -10.90
C MET A 530 -24.54 -9.18 -11.48
N ARG A 531 -23.30 -9.68 -11.36
CA ARG A 531 -22.93 -11.04 -11.77
C ARG A 531 -23.69 -12.09 -10.96
N ASP A 532 -23.78 -11.91 -9.66
CA ASP A 532 -24.51 -12.83 -8.77
C ASP A 532 -26.00 -12.85 -9.09
N ALA A 533 -26.61 -11.67 -9.29
CA ALA A 533 -28.01 -11.56 -9.69
C ALA A 533 -28.29 -12.20 -11.06
N ALA A 534 -27.39 -12.02 -12.03
CA ALA A 534 -27.49 -12.66 -13.34
C ALA A 534 -27.39 -14.18 -13.25
N ARG A 535 -26.48 -14.69 -12.42
CA ARG A 535 -26.34 -16.13 -12.14
C ARG A 535 -27.60 -16.70 -11.49
N ALA A 536 -28.09 -16.07 -10.43
CA ALA A 536 -29.32 -16.48 -9.74
C ALA A 536 -30.52 -16.49 -10.69
N ARG A 537 -30.64 -15.50 -11.59
CA ARG A 537 -31.69 -15.45 -12.61
C ARG A 537 -31.57 -16.61 -13.62
N SER A 538 -30.35 -16.94 -14.04
CA SER A 538 -30.10 -18.08 -14.94
C SER A 538 -30.45 -19.42 -14.29
N GLU A 539 -30.05 -19.62 -13.03
CA GLU A 539 -30.36 -20.82 -12.26
C GLU A 539 -31.88 -20.96 -12.02
N ALA A 540 -32.55 -19.87 -11.66
CA ALA A 540 -34.01 -19.84 -11.52
C ALA A 540 -34.73 -20.15 -12.84
N ALA A 541 -34.25 -19.63 -13.97
CA ALA A 541 -34.81 -19.93 -15.29
C ALA A 541 -34.61 -21.41 -15.68
N ALA A 542 -33.44 -21.99 -15.40
CA ALA A 542 -33.17 -23.40 -15.63
C ALA A 542 -34.08 -24.30 -14.78
N LEU A 543 -34.27 -23.94 -13.51
CA LEU A 543 -35.18 -24.64 -12.61
C LEU A 543 -36.64 -24.52 -13.09
N ALA A 544 -37.08 -23.33 -13.50
CA ALA A 544 -38.42 -23.12 -14.03
C ALA A 544 -38.66 -23.96 -15.30
N ALA A 545 -37.68 -24.04 -16.20
CA ALA A 545 -37.75 -24.89 -17.39
C ALA A 545 -37.80 -26.38 -17.03
N ALA A 546 -37.03 -26.82 -16.02
CA ALA A 546 -37.09 -28.20 -15.53
C ALA A 546 -38.47 -28.54 -14.93
N VAL A 547 -39.04 -27.64 -14.13
CA VAL A 547 -40.40 -27.78 -13.58
C VAL A 547 -41.44 -27.84 -14.70
N GLN A 548 -41.36 -26.96 -15.71
CA GLN A 548 -42.28 -26.96 -16.83
C GLN A 548 -42.24 -28.28 -17.63
N ARG A 549 -41.05 -28.81 -17.92
CA ARG A 549 -40.87 -30.10 -18.61
C ARG A 549 -41.44 -31.28 -17.81
N LEU A 550 -41.30 -31.23 -16.48
CA LEU A 550 -41.88 -32.24 -15.61
C LEU A 550 -43.40 -32.15 -15.61
N ASN A 551 -43.94 -30.93 -15.46
CA ASN A 551 -45.38 -30.71 -15.43
C ASN A 551 -46.07 -31.11 -16.74
N SER A 552 -45.50 -30.73 -17.90
CA SER A 552 -46.09 -31.02 -19.21
C SER A 552 -46.12 -32.51 -19.57
N GLY A 553 -45.27 -33.33 -18.95
CA GLY A 553 -45.21 -34.77 -19.22
C GLY A 553 -45.69 -35.63 -18.05
N LEU A 554 -46.20 -35.03 -16.97
CA LEU A 554 -46.64 -35.76 -15.78
C LEU A 554 -47.99 -36.44 -16.02
N GLU A 555 -48.95 -35.71 -16.59
CA GLU A 555 -50.29 -36.24 -16.89
C GLU A 555 -50.21 -37.43 -17.86
N ASP A 556 -49.46 -37.29 -18.97
CA ASP A 556 -49.28 -38.37 -19.94
C ASP A 556 -48.62 -39.61 -19.32
N ARG A 557 -47.63 -39.42 -18.44
CA ARG A 557 -46.94 -40.51 -17.75
C ARG A 557 -47.83 -41.21 -16.73
N VAL A 558 -48.63 -40.44 -15.97
CA VAL A 558 -49.62 -41.01 -15.03
C VAL A 558 -50.72 -41.75 -15.80
N HIS A 559 -51.21 -41.19 -16.90
CA HIS A 559 -52.20 -41.84 -17.76
C HIS A 559 -51.67 -43.13 -18.40
N ALA A 560 -50.42 -43.13 -18.88
CA ALA A 560 -49.78 -44.33 -19.41
C ALA A 560 -49.64 -45.41 -18.34
N ALA A 561 -49.18 -45.05 -17.14
CA ALA A 561 -49.05 -45.98 -16.02
C ALA A 561 -50.39 -46.59 -15.59
N VAL A 562 -51.45 -45.78 -15.52
CA VAL A 562 -52.81 -46.25 -15.20
C VAL A 562 -53.35 -47.17 -16.32
N ARG A 563 -53.04 -46.89 -17.59
CA ARG A 563 -53.41 -47.80 -18.70
C ARG A 563 -52.67 -49.12 -18.63
N THR A 564 -51.38 -49.13 -18.34
CA THR A 564 -50.62 -50.38 -18.19
C THR A 564 -51.19 -51.25 -17.05
N LEU A 565 -51.56 -50.63 -15.92
CA LEU A 565 -52.25 -51.33 -14.83
C LEU A 565 -53.64 -51.85 -15.24
N ALA A 566 -54.32 -51.20 -16.18
CA ALA A 566 -55.59 -51.65 -16.74
C ALA A 566 -55.42 -52.83 -17.70
N GLU A 567 -54.41 -52.77 -18.56
CA GLU A 567 -54.10 -53.76 -19.60
C GLU A 567 -53.55 -55.07 -19.00
N GLU A 568 -52.84 -55.01 -17.86
CA GLU A 568 -52.38 -56.18 -17.11
C GLU A 568 -53.50 -56.93 -16.35
N GLY A 569 -54.77 -56.54 -16.53
CA GLY A 569 -55.94 -57.24 -15.97
C GLY A 569 -56.15 -57.03 -14.46
N LEU A 570 -55.38 -56.14 -13.82
CA LEU A 570 -55.47 -55.88 -12.39
C LEU A 570 -56.69 -55.05 -11.99
N ILE A 571 -57.32 -54.30 -12.90
CA ILE A 571 -58.46 -53.42 -12.60
C ILE A 571 -59.80 -54.17 -12.43
N THR A 572 -59.90 -55.40 -12.95
CA THR A 572 -61.14 -56.21 -12.87
C THR A 572 -61.09 -57.34 -11.83
N SER A 573 -59.95 -57.53 -11.15
CA SER A 573 -59.79 -58.53 -10.09
C SER A 573 -60.20 -57.98 -8.72
N THR A 574 -60.92 -58.77 -7.93
CA THR A 574 -61.32 -58.50 -6.53
C THR A 574 -60.16 -58.34 -5.54
N GLN A 575 -58.91 -58.29 -6.03
CA GLN A 575 -57.68 -58.14 -5.24
C GLN A 575 -56.97 -56.78 -5.42
N MET A 576 -57.64 -55.75 -5.94
CA MET A 576 -57.05 -54.40 -5.92
C MET A 576 -57.05 -53.80 -4.51
N THR A 577 -55.89 -53.80 -3.87
CA THR A 577 -55.65 -52.97 -2.68
C THR A 577 -55.15 -51.58 -3.07
N VAL A 578 -55.60 -50.55 -2.35
CA VAL A 578 -55.16 -49.14 -2.49
C VAL A 578 -53.63 -49.01 -2.49
N GLN A 579 -52.93 -49.91 -1.78
CA GLN A 579 -51.46 -49.97 -1.73
C GLN A 579 -50.79 -50.28 -3.06
N THR A 580 -51.40 -51.11 -3.91
CA THR A 580 -50.81 -51.53 -5.19
C THR A 580 -50.82 -50.36 -6.19
N VAL A 581 -51.94 -49.64 -6.25
CA VAL A 581 -52.08 -48.41 -7.04
C VAL A 581 -51.15 -47.31 -6.52
N SER A 582 -51.10 -47.13 -5.19
CA SER A 582 -50.22 -46.16 -4.56
C SER A 582 -48.73 -46.44 -4.86
N SER A 583 -48.32 -47.70 -4.86
CA SER A 583 -46.93 -48.09 -5.15
C SER A 583 -46.56 -47.85 -6.61
N ALA A 584 -47.45 -48.18 -7.55
CA ALA A 584 -47.22 -47.96 -8.98
C ALA A 584 -47.15 -46.47 -9.35
N ILE A 585 -48.06 -45.64 -8.79
CA ILE A 585 -48.00 -44.19 -8.93
C ILE A 585 -46.71 -43.63 -8.32
N THR A 586 -46.34 -44.11 -7.13
CA THR A 586 -45.09 -43.69 -6.46
C THR A 586 -43.85 -44.03 -7.29
N GLN A 587 -43.83 -45.18 -7.96
CA GLN A 587 -42.72 -45.58 -8.83
C GLN A 587 -42.67 -44.71 -10.10
N CYS A 588 -43.81 -44.42 -10.73
CA CYS A 588 -43.88 -43.50 -11.87
C CYS A 588 -43.45 -42.07 -11.52
N LEU A 589 -43.75 -41.61 -10.30
CA LEU A 589 -43.27 -40.32 -9.78
C LEU A 589 -41.75 -40.31 -9.52
N LYS A 590 -41.14 -41.46 -9.23
CA LYS A 590 -39.67 -41.59 -9.13
C LYS A 590 -39.02 -41.58 -10.51
N ASP A 591 -39.55 -42.36 -11.45
CA ASP A 591 -38.99 -42.53 -12.80
C ASP A 591 -39.16 -41.28 -13.69
N SER A 592 -40.10 -40.39 -13.34
CA SER A 592 -40.29 -39.10 -14.02
C SER A 592 -39.21 -38.06 -13.69
N GLY A 593 -38.28 -38.35 -12.78
CA GLY A 593 -37.19 -37.43 -12.41
C GLY A 593 -37.60 -36.37 -11.37
N LEU A 594 -38.85 -36.42 -10.88
CA LEU A 594 -39.36 -35.54 -9.83
C LEU A 594 -38.54 -35.66 -8.54
N HIS A 595 -38.11 -36.88 -8.20
CA HIS A 595 -37.25 -37.13 -7.05
C HIS A 595 -35.88 -36.46 -7.19
N ALA A 596 -35.30 -36.45 -8.39
CA ALA A 596 -34.04 -35.77 -8.67
C ALA A 596 -34.20 -34.24 -8.57
N LEU A 597 -35.31 -33.69 -9.09
CA LEU A 597 -35.64 -32.27 -8.95
C LEU A 597 -35.86 -31.87 -7.48
N VAL A 598 -36.62 -32.67 -6.71
CA VAL A 598 -36.84 -32.43 -5.28
C VAL A 598 -35.55 -32.58 -4.48
N SER A 599 -34.67 -33.52 -4.84
CA SER A 599 -33.33 -33.64 -4.24
C SER A 599 -32.46 -32.44 -4.56
N HIS A 600 -32.50 -31.94 -5.80
CA HIS A 600 -31.79 -30.73 -6.22
C HIS A 600 -32.34 -29.49 -5.50
N LEU A 601 -33.67 -29.35 -5.40
CA LEU A 601 -34.34 -28.30 -4.63
C LEU A 601 -34.01 -28.38 -3.13
N LYS A 602 -33.93 -29.58 -2.55
CA LYS A 602 -33.50 -29.77 -1.15
C LYS A 602 -32.03 -29.42 -0.95
N SER A 603 -31.16 -29.74 -1.92
CA SER A 603 -29.76 -29.32 -1.92
C SER A 603 -29.60 -27.80 -2.08
N CYS A 604 -30.44 -27.15 -2.89
CA CYS A 604 -30.48 -25.70 -3.01
C CYS A 604 -31.08 -25.05 -1.75
N ALA A 605 -32.08 -25.68 -1.13
CA ALA A 605 -32.74 -25.19 0.08
C ALA A 605 -31.91 -25.43 1.35
N SER A 606 -31.01 -26.41 1.39
CA SER A 606 -30.03 -26.54 2.49
C SER A 606 -28.96 -25.45 2.41
N VAL A 607 -28.59 -25.01 1.21
CA VAL A 607 -27.74 -23.83 0.98
C VAL A 607 -28.50 -22.55 1.35
N ALA A 608 -29.73 -22.37 0.86
CA ALA A 608 -30.55 -21.18 1.14
C ALA A 608 -31.11 -21.10 2.57
N GLY A 609 -31.29 -22.25 3.25
CA GLY A 609 -31.72 -22.33 4.64
C GLY A 609 -30.61 -21.95 5.62
N SER A 610 -29.35 -22.26 5.28
CA SER A 610 -28.17 -21.71 5.95
C SER A 610 -28.03 -20.21 5.68
N GLU A 611 -28.35 -19.74 4.48
CA GLU A 611 -28.34 -18.30 4.14
C GLU A 611 -29.45 -17.51 4.86
N ARG A 612 -30.65 -18.09 5.06
CA ARG A 612 -31.73 -17.44 5.84
C ARG A 612 -31.49 -17.46 7.35
N ALA A 613 -30.86 -18.50 7.89
CA ALA A 613 -30.45 -18.54 9.30
C ALA A 613 -29.27 -17.58 9.56
N ALA A 614 -28.33 -17.43 8.61
CA ALA A 614 -27.25 -16.43 8.70
C ALA A 614 -27.75 -15.00 8.49
N ALA A 615 -28.68 -14.77 7.55
CA ALA A 615 -29.31 -13.46 7.34
C ALA A 615 -30.21 -13.01 8.51
N ALA A 616 -30.78 -13.95 9.27
CA ALA A 616 -31.51 -13.66 10.50
C ALA A 616 -30.60 -13.29 11.69
N VAL A 617 -29.29 -13.53 11.60
CA VAL A 617 -28.29 -13.11 12.60
C VAL A 617 -27.54 -11.84 12.16
N SER A 618 -27.79 -11.31 10.95
CA SER A 618 -27.16 -10.07 10.45
C SER A 618 -28.13 -9.05 9.84
N SER A 619 -29.36 -8.95 10.34
CA SER A 619 -30.30 -7.91 9.89
C SER A 619 -30.07 -6.59 10.63
N ASP A 620 -29.21 -5.73 10.08
CA ASP A 620 -29.24 -4.29 10.34
C ASP A 620 -28.74 -3.51 9.11
N ALA A 621 -29.54 -3.53 8.03
CA ALA A 621 -29.55 -2.53 6.96
C ALA A 621 -30.76 -2.77 6.02
N PRO A 622 -31.60 -1.76 5.73
CA PRO A 622 -32.81 -1.96 4.93
C PRO A 622 -32.49 -1.92 3.42
N ALA A 623 -32.85 -3.00 2.73
CA ALA A 623 -32.97 -3.04 1.28
C ALA A 623 -34.24 -2.28 0.85
N GLY A 624 -34.07 -1.26 0.00
CA GLY A 624 -35.18 -0.56 -0.64
C GLY A 624 -35.91 -1.47 -1.64
N PRO A 625 -37.24 -1.37 -1.76
CA PRO A 625 -37.98 -2.11 -2.77
C PRO A 625 -37.94 -1.39 -4.12
N VAL A 626 -37.81 -2.18 -5.17
CA VAL A 626 -38.06 -1.79 -6.56
C VAL A 626 -39.56 -1.49 -6.72
N ASN A 627 -39.86 -0.32 -7.27
CA ASN A 627 -41.21 0.17 -7.54
C ASN A 627 -42.02 -0.77 -8.44
N GLN A 628 -43.08 -1.36 -7.90
CA GLN A 628 -44.33 -1.50 -8.62
C GLN A 628 -45.36 -0.60 -7.95
N ALA A 629 -45.99 0.25 -8.76
CA ALA A 629 -46.90 1.29 -8.33
C ALA A 629 -48.19 0.71 -7.74
N THR A 630 -48.58 1.18 -6.56
CA THR A 630 -49.96 1.57 -6.22
C THR A 630 -49.92 2.46 -4.97
N ALA A 631 -50.72 3.52 -4.99
CA ALA A 631 -50.87 4.54 -3.96
C ALA A 631 -51.36 3.97 -2.63
N ASP A 632 -50.81 4.43 -1.50
CA ASP A 632 -51.52 5.11 -0.40
C ASP A 632 -50.66 5.23 0.88
N GLU A 633 -51.02 6.21 1.70
CA GLU A 633 -50.23 6.99 2.66
C GLU A 633 -49.75 6.25 3.94
N SER A 634 -48.49 6.48 4.37
CA SER A 634 -48.02 6.49 5.78
C SER A 634 -46.57 7.02 5.95
N PRO A 635 -46.17 7.52 7.15
CA PRO A 635 -45.13 8.53 7.31
C PRO A 635 -43.80 7.97 7.82
N ALA A 636 -42.76 7.94 6.98
CA ALA A 636 -41.34 7.87 7.37
C ALA A 636 -40.42 7.99 6.13
N THR A 637 -40.56 9.04 5.33
CA THR A 637 -39.74 9.22 4.12
C THR A 637 -38.62 10.24 4.36
N CYS A 638 -37.38 9.82 4.10
CA CYS A 638 -36.23 10.71 4.01
C CYS A 638 -36.53 11.87 3.07
N VAL A 639 -36.58 13.10 3.60
CA VAL A 639 -36.90 14.28 2.82
C VAL A 639 -35.62 14.82 2.18
N ARG A 640 -35.54 14.78 0.85
CA ARG A 640 -34.48 15.47 0.10
C ARG A 640 -34.76 16.98 0.09
N VAL A 641 -33.78 17.78 0.46
CA VAL A 641 -33.94 19.25 0.50
C VAL A 641 -33.85 19.87 -0.91
N PRO A 642 -34.59 20.96 -1.20
CA PRO A 642 -34.49 21.71 -2.45
C PRO A 642 -33.09 22.32 -2.70
N PRO A 643 -32.72 22.61 -3.96
CA PRO A 643 -31.41 23.19 -4.31
C PRO A 643 -31.11 24.56 -3.68
N ASP A 644 -32.13 25.33 -3.30
CA ASP A 644 -32.04 26.65 -2.69
C ASP A 644 -32.17 26.62 -1.15
N TRP A 645 -32.25 25.43 -0.55
CA TRP A 645 -32.40 25.26 0.89
C TRP A 645 -31.22 25.83 1.68
N LYS A 646 -31.54 26.54 2.78
CA LYS A 646 -30.57 27.11 3.71
C LYS A 646 -30.78 26.57 5.11
N LEU A 647 -29.68 26.29 5.83
CA LEU A 647 -29.74 25.87 7.22
C LEU A 647 -30.29 27.03 8.09
N PRO A 648 -31.44 26.86 8.77
CA PRO A 648 -31.99 27.92 9.60
C PRO A 648 -31.08 28.29 10.78
N ALA A 649 -31.17 29.54 11.22
CA ALA A 649 -30.41 30.03 12.35
C ALA A 649 -31.09 29.63 13.67
N PHE A 650 -30.68 28.48 14.22
CA PHE A 650 -31.23 27.97 15.48
C PHE A 650 -30.49 28.47 16.74
N LYS A 651 -31.23 28.59 17.84
CA LYS A 651 -30.65 28.50 19.18
C LYS A 651 -30.17 27.08 19.44
N ALA A 652 -29.26 26.87 20.38
CA ALA A 652 -28.64 25.56 20.58
C ALA A 652 -29.64 24.45 20.95
N ALA A 653 -30.63 24.74 21.79
CA ALA A 653 -31.72 23.79 22.10
C ALA A 653 -32.64 23.52 20.90
N ASP A 654 -33.05 24.56 20.17
CA ASP A 654 -33.88 24.42 18.96
C ASP A 654 -33.14 23.66 17.84
N ALA A 655 -31.82 23.80 17.78
CA ALA A 655 -30.96 23.10 16.86
C ALA A 655 -31.00 21.59 17.12
N TRP A 656 -30.94 21.17 18.40
CA TRP A 656 -31.06 19.77 18.79
C TRP A 656 -32.47 19.23 18.53
N ARG A 657 -33.51 20.02 18.82
CA ARG A 657 -34.90 19.68 18.51
C ARG A 657 -35.10 19.41 17.01
N ALA A 658 -34.55 20.28 16.15
CA ALA A 658 -34.58 20.11 14.70
C ALA A 658 -33.84 18.83 14.24
N TRP A 659 -32.72 18.49 14.89
CA TRP A 659 -31.97 17.25 14.65
C TRP A 659 -32.79 16.00 15.00
N ALA A 660 -33.50 16.05 16.13
CA ALA A 660 -34.23 14.94 16.70
C ALA A 660 -35.63 14.70 16.10
N VAL A 661 -36.37 15.77 15.80
CA VAL A 661 -37.79 15.66 15.40
C VAL A 661 -38.07 16.34 14.06
N GLY A 662 -37.23 17.29 13.64
CA GLY A 662 -37.38 18.02 12.38
C GLY A 662 -38.00 19.40 12.57
N VAL A 663 -38.21 20.11 11.46
CA VAL A 663 -38.82 21.45 11.43
C VAL A 663 -39.69 21.58 10.18
N ASP A 664 -40.93 22.04 10.36
CA ASP A 664 -41.94 22.22 9.31
C ASP A 664 -42.18 20.94 8.49
N LYS A 665 -42.06 21.03 7.15
CA LYS A 665 -42.19 19.91 6.20
C LYS A 665 -40.98 18.99 6.12
N TYR A 666 -39.92 19.31 6.87
CA TYR A 666 -38.71 18.50 6.91
C TYR A 666 -38.76 17.64 8.17
N GLY A 667 -38.74 16.31 7.97
CA GLY A 667 -38.55 15.35 9.06
C GLY A 667 -37.20 15.57 9.77
N PRO A 668 -36.82 14.66 10.68
CA PRO A 668 -35.64 14.87 11.51
C PRO A 668 -34.38 15.21 10.71
N TYR A 669 -33.68 16.27 11.10
CA TYR A 669 -32.55 16.78 10.33
C TYR A 669 -31.41 15.77 10.20
N ARG A 670 -31.34 14.78 11.11
CA ARG A 670 -30.42 13.63 11.00
C ARG A 670 -30.62 12.79 9.73
N SER A 671 -31.85 12.78 9.19
CA SER A 671 -32.25 11.99 8.03
C SER A 671 -32.31 12.79 6.71
N LEU A 672 -31.91 14.07 6.72
CA LEU A 672 -31.92 14.91 5.52
C LEU A 672 -30.86 14.49 4.50
N GLN A 673 -31.26 14.49 3.23
CA GLN A 673 -30.39 14.18 2.09
C GLN A 673 -30.40 15.30 1.05
N GLY A 674 -29.36 15.36 0.20
CA GLY A 674 -29.30 16.31 -0.91
C GLY A 674 -28.94 17.75 -0.54
N ILE A 675 -28.15 17.97 0.52
CA ILE A 675 -27.74 19.31 0.96
C ILE A 675 -27.01 20.08 -0.16
N PRO A 676 -27.46 21.32 -0.51
CA PRO A 676 -26.85 22.13 -1.54
C PRO A 676 -25.36 22.41 -1.30
N GLN A 677 -24.59 22.54 -2.38
CA GLN A 677 -23.14 22.78 -2.31
C GLN A 677 -22.79 24.05 -1.51
N SER A 678 -23.63 25.08 -1.59
CA SER A 678 -23.50 26.34 -0.84
C SER A 678 -23.53 26.15 0.69
N GLU A 679 -24.27 25.14 1.18
CA GLU A 679 -24.48 24.91 2.61
C GLU A 679 -23.71 23.71 3.17
N LYS A 680 -22.97 22.95 2.34
CA LYS A 680 -22.20 21.78 2.80
C LYS A 680 -21.24 22.09 3.95
N ARG A 681 -20.61 23.28 3.96
CA ARG A 681 -19.69 23.70 5.05
C ARG A 681 -20.44 23.95 6.36
N SER A 682 -21.53 24.70 6.33
CA SER A 682 -22.39 24.98 7.49
C SER A 682 -23.00 23.70 8.04
N TRP A 683 -23.47 22.81 7.15
CA TRP A 683 -24.05 21.52 7.50
C TRP A 683 -23.05 20.57 8.17
N LYS A 684 -21.80 20.53 7.69
CA LYS A 684 -20.75 19.73 8.33
C LYS A 684 -20.47 20.19 9.77
N ARG A 685 -20.45 21.51 10.01
CA ARG A 685 -20.30 22.08 11.35
C ARG A 685 -21.51 21.78 12.24
N TYR A 686 -22.72 21.85 11.68
CA TYR A 686 -23.96 21.52 12.39
C TYR A 686 -23.98 20.05 12.83
N LYS A 687 -23.62 19.11 11.94
CA LYS A 687 -23.44 17.69 12.29
C LYS A 687 -22.39 17.47 13.38
N GLY A 688 -21.27 18.17 13.29
CA GLY A 688 -20.21 18.12 14.31
C GLY A 688 -20.71 18.56 15.69
N PHE A 689 -21.51 19.64 15.75
CA PHE A 689 -22.15 20.07 16.99
C PHE A 689 -23.15 19.02 17.52
N MET A 690 -23.99 18.43 16.67
CA MET A 690 -24.95 17.41 17.10
C MET A 690 -24.29 16.15 17.67
N ALA A 691 -23.16 15.72 17.10
CA ALA A 691 -22.38 14.60 17.63
C ALA A 691 -21.80 14.90 19.03
N ILE A 692 -21.43 16.17 19.30
CA ILE A 692 -20.99 16.60 20.63
C ILE A 692 -22.17 16.55 21.61
N VAL A 693 -23.33 17.07 21.22
CA VAL A 693 -24.54 17.05 22.04
C VAL A 693 -24.96 15.61 22.37
N GLU A 694 -24.98 14.71 21.38
CA GLU A 694 -25.30 13.29 21.56
C GLU A 694 -24.33 12.58 22.51
N LYS A 695 -23.04 12.91 22.44
CA LYS A 695 -22.03 12.38 23.37
C LYS A 695 -22.25 12.88 24.81
N CYS A 696 -22.57 14.15 24.98
CA CYS A 696 -22.90 14.72 26.30
C CYS A 696 -24.21 14.15 26.86
N ILE A 697 -25.21 13.89 26.01
CA ILE A 697 -26.44 13.21 26.44
C ILE A 697 -26.14 11.78 26.87
N THR A 698 -25.34 11.05 26.09
CA THR A 698 -24.92 9.68 26.44
C THR A 698 -24.14 9.66 27.77
N SER A 699 -23.29 10.66 28.01
CA SER A 699 -22.58 10.85 29.28
C SER A 699 -23.55 11.11 30.45
N ALA A 700 -24.53 12.00 30.26
CA ALA A 700 -25.50 12.37 31.28
C ALA A 700 -26.52 11.26 31.60
N GLN A 701 -26.89 10.43 30.62
CA GLN A 701 -27.89 9.37 30.76
C GLN A 701 -27.33 7.97 31.01
N GLY A 702 -26.04 7.76 30.73
CA GLY A 702 -25.39 6.43 30.84
C GLY A 702 -25.81 5.42 29.76
N ALA A 703 -26.61 5.84 28.78
CA ALA A 703 -27.07 5.01 27.66
C ALA A 703 -27.16 5.85 26.37
N ALA A 704 -27.07 5.18 25.21
CA ALA A 704 -27.19 5.83 23.91
C ALA A 704 -28.60 6.43 23.70
N VAL A 705 -28.69 7.47 22.87
CA VAL A 705 -29.97 8.14 22.57
C VAL A 705 -30.90 7.20 21.81
N ASP A 706 -32.04 6.88 22.40
CA ASP A 706 -33.10 6.11 21.72
C ASP A 706 -33.90 7.01 20.78
N TRP A 707 -33.73 6.80 19.48
CA TRP A 707 -34.41 7.55 18.42
C TRP A 707 -35.82 7.04 18.11
N SER A 708 -36.17 5.83 18.54
CA SER A 708 -37.46 5.18 18.22
C SER A 708 -38.63 5.76 19.02
N THR A 709 -38.36 6.30 20.21
CA THR A 709 -39.33 6.93 21.12
C THR A 709 -39.22 8.46 21.14
N MET A 710 -38.50 9.05 20.18
CA MET A 710 -38.13 10.46 20.19
C MET A 710 -39.32 11.39 19.91
N THR A 711 -39.73 12.14 20.95
CA THR A 711 -40.76 13.19 20.87
C THR A 711 -40.16 14.58 21.11
N ASP A 712 -40.90 15.65 20.80
CA ASP A 712 -40.44 17.02 21.02
C ASP A 712 -40.11 17.30 22.50
N SER A 713 -41.01 16.87 23.41
CA SER A 713 -40.80 16.95 24.86
C SER A 713 -39.53 16.20 25.27
N LYS A 714 -39.33 15.00 24.70
CA LYS A 714 -38.16 14.19 25.04
C LYS A 714 -36.86 14.83 24.55
N ALA A 715 -36.84 15.37 23.33
CA ALA A 715 -35.66 16.04 22.79
C ALA A 715 -35.25 17.25 23.65
N GLN A 716 -36.21 18.00 24.18
CA GLN A 716 -35.95 19.13 25.08
C GLN A 716 -35.43 18.67 26.45
N GLU A 717 -36.01 17.62 27.04
CA GLU A 717 -35.51 17.01 28.29
C GLU A 717 -34.05 16.55 28.17
N LEU A 718 -33.73 15.86 27.06
CA LEU A 718 -32.38 15.35 26.80
C LEU A 718 -31.35 16.48 26.72
N TYR A 719 -31.68 17.54 25.97
CA TYR A 719 -30.80 18.69 25.86
C TYR A 719 -30.63 19.42 27.20
N ALA A 720 -31.70 19.57 27.97
CA ALA A 720 -31.65 20.20 29.29
C ALA A 720 -30.77 19.43 30.28
N ALA A 721 -30.82 18.10 30.26
CA ALA A 721 -29.99 17.23 31.10
C ALA A 721 -28.49 17.32 30.75
N ALA A 722 -28.16 17.41 29.46
CA ALA A 722 -26.77 17.50 28.99
C ALA A 722 -26.20 18.94 28.99
N ARG A 723 -27.04 19.94 29.26
CA ARG A 723 -26.72 21.37 29.11
C ARG A 723 -25.48 21.81 29.87
N GLY A 724 -25.31 21.33 31.11
CA GLY A 724 -24.18 21.71 31.97
C GLY A 724 -22.81 21.28 31.43
N GLU A 725 -22.76 20.23 30.61
CA GLU A 725 -21.53 19.78 29.94
C GLU A 725 -21.31 20.50 28.60
N ILE A 726 -22.38 20.92 27.93
CA ILE A 726 -22.36 21.50 26.58
C ILE A 726 -22.09 23.02 26.64
N GLU A 727 -22.79 23.74 27.50
CA GLU A 727 -22.78 25.20 27.59
C GLU A 727 -21.80 25.68 28.65
N VAL A 728 -20.49 25.50 28.37
CA VAL A 728 -19.39 25.88 29.27
C VAL A 728 -19.18 27.41 29.25
N ASP A 729 -19.08 28.02 30.44
CA ASP A 729 -18.91 29.47 30.59
C ASP A 729 -17.57 29.98 30.02
N GLY A 730 -17.67 30.94 29.10
CA GLY A 730 -16.55 31.75 28.62
C GLY A 730 -16.51 33.07 29.38
N ALA A 731 -15.31 33.54 29.74
CA ALA A 731 -15.05 34.68 30.63
C ALA A 731 -15.50 36.08 30.14
N SER A 732 -16.53 36.21 29.29
CA SER A 732 -17.03 37.52 28.88
C SER A 732 -18.53 37.52 28.56
N HIS A 733 -19.26 38.28 29.38
CA HIS A 733 -20.67 38.68 29.30
C HIS A 733 -21.78 37.72 29.76
N LYS A 734 -22.56 38.24 30.72
CA LYS A 734 -23.87 37.81 31.25
C LYS A 734 -24.96 37.66 30.15
N ARG A 735 -24.77 36.82 29.14
CA ARG A 735 -25.85 36.43 28.23
C ARG A 735 -26.54 35.21 28.80
N ARG A 736 -27.88 35.23 28.88
CA ARG A 736 -28.63 34.08 29.35
C ARG A 736 -28.42 32.93 28.37
N HIS A 737 -28.00 31.78 28.89
CA HIS A 737 -27.57 30.60 28.12
C HIS A 737 -28.64 30.09 27.11
N ASP A 738 -29.92 30.31 27.41
CA ASP A 738 -31.09 29.95 26.60
C ASP A 738 -31.23 30.77 25.31
N GLN A 739 -30.38 31.79 25.13
CA GLN A 739 -30.40 32.67 23.96
C GLN A 739 -29.21 32.47 23.03
N LEU A 740 -28.31 31.53 23.33
CA LEU A 740 -27.11 31.29 22.53
C LEU A 740 -27.42 30.48 21.26
N LYS A 741 -26.86 30.94 20.14
CA LYS A 741 -26.87 30.18 18.86
C LYS A 741 -25.93 28.99 18.95
N TRP A 742 -26.29 27.88 18.31
CA TRP A 742 -25.51 26.64 18.34
C TRP A 742 -24.04 26.83 17.91
N ASN A 743 -23.78 27.69 16.91
CA ASN A 743 -22.43 28.02 16.45
C ASN A 743 -21.57 28.70 17.52
N THR A 744 -22.18 29.50 18.39
CA THR A 744 -21.49 30.17 19.50
C THR A 744 -21.17 29.17 20.59
N VAL A 745 -22.13 28.28 20.91
CA VAL A 745 -21.93 27.20 21.90
C VAL A 745 -20.81 26.27 21.46
N LEU A 746 -20.78 25.86 20.18
CA LEU A 746 -19.71 25.03 19.63
C LEU A 746 -18.32 25.67 19.81
N LYS A 747 -18.18 26.96 19.49
CA LYS A 747 -16.90 27.68 19.65
C LYS A 747 -16.45 27.76 21.10
N ASN A 748 -17.37 28.02 22.02
CA ASN A 748 -17.07 28.08 23.45
C ASN A 748 -16.63 26.71 23.96
N TYR A 749 -17.33 25.65 23.53
CA TYR A 749 -17.02 24.27 23.88
C TYR A 749 -15.63 23.85 23.39
N GLU A 750 -15.30 24.12 22.12
CA GLU A 750 -13.98 23.84 21.55
C GLU A 750 -12.85 24.61 22.25
N SER A 751 -13.09 25.88 22.58
CA SER A 751 -12.12 26.71 23.30
C SER A 751 -11.86 26.20 24.72
N ALA A 752 -12.91 25.86 25.47
CA ALA A 752 -12.79 25.28 26.81
C ALA A 752 -12.09 23.92 26.79
N ARG A 753 -12.36 23.09 25.78
CA ARG A 753 -11.69 21.79 25.59
C ARG A 753 -10.20 21.96 25.27
N ALA A 754 -9.83 22.91 24.43
CA ALA A 754 -8.44 23.22 24.14
C ALA A 754 -7.68 23.68 25.39
N GLN A 755 -8.32 24.49 26.23
CA GLN A 755 -7.74 24.95 27.49
C GLN A 755 -7.56 23.81 28.53
N ARG A 756 -8.55 22.91 28.66
CA ARG A 756 -8.43 21.70 29.51
C ARG A 756 -7.30 20.78 29.04
N ASN A 757 -7.20 20.55 27.73
CA ASN A 757 -6.12 19.73 27.15
C ASN A 757 -4.73 20.37 27.34
N LYS A 758 -4.64 21.70 27.36
CA LYS A 758 -3.40 22.42 27.64
C LYS A 758 -2.99 22.29 29.11
N LEU A 759 -3.94 22.37 30.04
CA LEU A 759 -3.68 22.20 31.48
C LEU A 759 -3.31 20.75 31.83
N ALA A 760 -3.94 19.75 31.20
CA ALA A 760 -3.61 18.33 31.39
C ALA A 760 -2.26 17.90 30.79
N ARG A 761 -1.58 18.77 30.04
CA ARG A 761 -0.21 18.55 29.53
C ARG A 761 0.86 19.24 30.37
N LEU A 762 0.46 20.10 31.31
CA LEU A 762 1.34 20.89 32.16
C LEU A 762 1.39 20.39 33.61
N GLY A 763 0.47 19.51 34.01
CA GLY A 763 0.57 18.69 35.21
C GLY A 763 0.84 17.24 34.80
#